data_AF-A0A1G1WQC9-F1
#
_entry.id   AF-A0A1G1WQC9-F1
#
_cell.length_a   1.000
_cell.length_b   1.000
_cell.length_c   1.000
_cell.angle_alpha   90.00
_cell.angle_beta   90.00
_cell.angle_gamma   90.00
#
_symmetry.space_group_name_H-M   'P 1'
#
loop_
_entity.id
_entity.type
_entity.pdbx_description
1 polymer ?
#
loop_
_entity_poly.entity_id
_entity_poly.type
_entity_poly.pdbx_seq_one_letter_code
_entity_poly.pdbx_strand_id
1 'polypeptide(L)'
;MLRPPTFLDYTDSIIDNCVVNFLTIFALPIGILYNESMRKLVLIDGHAILHRAYHALPPLTTQKGEMVNAVYGFSMILLRVLSEIKPDWVIGTFDKAAPTFRHTEYTAYKAHRVAAPDDLHAQLPRIQEVLNALSIPFYELDGYEADDLIGTLALQASESPKVDEVVIVTGDMDSLQLVTSKVKVYTARKGITDTVMFDETAVKERYSLTPAQIPDYKGLAGDASDNIPGVAGIGQVTAKKLLNEYGSVEGVYQNLDKQPERLRNILSVGSEQAVMSKKLATIDTHAPIKIDLEACVLKHYDKNAAVGLFQELQFKSLIPKLPESDFSLSTDTVSSDVSTPLLESVEEKEPSELQSILTEMTKCGVLVDRKVLSDLSSEFEASLKDIEHKIYASIGHELNLNSPKQLSEVLYSELGLTPGRKKKTHPSTDSDTLSSLIDAHPVIELLLQYRELFKLKSTYIDAIPTSINSEDGRVHTEWHDDVARTGRLSSTSPNLQNIPVKGDWGQKIRRAFIAPPGHRLLAGDYNQIELRVMAHLSQDPALLKIFKEGQDIHTTTAAWIFNKNPEEITKDERRVAKTVNFGVLYLMSPYGLSRSLKIDPKVAAEFIERYYARFAKVKEYQEKILQRAKDQGYLETITGFKRYFLELQSANYMVRSSGERMASNFPVQGSAADIIKQAMVNIHKRLKKEKLVSKMILQVHDELVFEVPDSELQILAPLIKEEMEQAFKLSVPLVVELKQGTTWGDMSGMPKS
;
A
#
# COMPACT_ATOMS: atom_id res chain seq x y z
N MET A 1 26.83 16.26 -67.46
CA MET A 1 26.29 16.03 -66.10
C MET A 1 26.38 14.52 -65.83
N LEU A 2 27.57 13.91 -65.75
CA LEU A 2 28.60 14.03 -64.71
C LEU A 2 28.11 13.60 -63.32
N ARG A 3 28.39 12.34 -62.95
CA ARG A 3 28.46 11.86 -61.54
C ARG A 3 29.64 12.54 -60.83
N PRO A 4 29.60 12.68 -59.49
CA PRO A 4 30.68 12.10 -58.65
C PRO A 4 30.11 11.52 -57.30
N PRO A 5 30.87 11.27 -56.20
CA PRO A 5 31.17 9.88 -55.82
C PRO A 5 31.13 9.58 -54.29
N THR A 6 31.76 8.46 -53.90
CA THR A 6 31.93 7.92 -52.54
C THR A 6 33.14 8.47 -51.76
N PHE A 7 33.09 8.36 -50.42
CA PHE A 7 34.19 8.11 -49.44
C PHE A 7 35.66 8.40 -49.85
N LEU A 8 36.38 9.25 -49.09
CA LEU A 8 37.42 8.86 -48.09
C LEU A 8 38.06 10.09 -47.39
N ASP A 9 38.78 9.81 -46.30
CA ASP A 9 39.71 10.59 -45.44
C ASP A 9 40.41 11.87 -45.97
N TYR A 10 40.76 12.79 -45.06
CA TYR A 10 42.19 13.07 -44.74
C TYR A 10 42.37 13.86 -43.42
N THR A 11 43.53 13.69 -42.79
CA THR A 11 43.94 14.27 -41.50
C THR A 11 44.82 15.53 -41.63
N ASP A 12 45.03 16.19 -40.48
CA ASP A 12 46.20 17.01 -40.08
C ASP A 12 46.70 18.20 -40.92
N SER A 13 46.75 19.37 -40.29
CA SER A 13 48.02 20.08 -39.92
C SER A 13 47.66 21.43 -39.26
N ILE A 14 48.10 21.73 -38.02
CA ILE A 14 49.45 22.22 -37.63
C ILE A 14 49.71 23.62 -38.22
N ILE A 15 50.11 24.70 -37.54
CA ILE A 15 50.51 25.09 -36.17
C ILE A 15 50.71 26.64 -36.23
N ASP A 16 50.94 27.29 -35.07
CA ASP A 16 51.47 28.67 -34.82
C ASP A 16 50.43 29.78 -34.53
N ASN A 17 50.48 30.50 -33.40
CA ASN A 17 51.69 30.93 -32.66
C ASN A 17 51.46 31.18 -31.15
N CYS A 18 52.57 31.26 -30.39
CA CYS A 18 52.64 31.36 -28.93
C CYS A 18 52.42 32.77 -28.34
N VAL A 19 52.54 32.87 -26.99
CA VAL A 19 52.72 34.06 -26.10
C VAL A 19 51.44 34.47 -25.33
N VAL A 20 51.35 34.41 -23.98
CA VAL A 20 52.33 34.03 -22.92
C VAL A 20 51.68 33.68 -21.56
N ASN A 21 52.41 32.91 -20.74
CA ASN A 21 52.23 32.60 -19.29
C ASN A 21 51.00 31.82 -18.78
N PHE A 22 51.06 31.11 -17.64
CA PHE A 22 52.03 30.11 -17.09
C PHE A 22 51.45 29.57 -15.75
N LEU A 23 51.82 28.34 -15.38
CA LEU A 23 51.71 27.72 -14.03
C LEU A 23 50.33 27.27 -13.46
N THR A 24 50.33 25.97 -13.12
CA THR A 24 49.48 25.25 -12.13
C THR A 24 47.98 25.07 -12.43
N ILE A 25 47.62 23.84 -12.83
CA ILE A 25 46.98 22.83 -11.94
C ILE A 25 47.01 21.47 -12.67
N PHE A 26 47.66 20.49 -12.06
CA PHE A 26 47.41 19.06 -12.30
C PHE A 26 46.49 18.57 -11.17
N ALA A 27 45.74 17.49 -11.44
CA ALA A 27 44.78 16.81 -10.56
C ALA A 27 43.40 17.47 -10.37
N LEU A 28 42.40 16.94 -11.09
CA LEU A 28 41.06 16.66 -10.57
C LEU A 28 40.65 15.23 -11.00
N PRO A 29 39.95 14.46 -10.14
CA PRO A 29 39.77 13.02 -10.33
C PRO A 29 38.51 12.64 -11.14
N ILE A 30 38.46 11.36 -11.49
CA ILE A 30 37.31 10.66 -12.08
C ILE A 30 36.08 10.83 -11.17
N GLY A 31 35.07 11.55 -11.66
CA GLY A 31 33.78 11.72 -10.99
C GLY A 31 32.83 10.58 -11.36
N ILE A 32 32.52 9.72 -10.39
CA ILE A 32 31.39 8.79 -10.47
C ILE A 32 30.12 9.66 -10.51
N LEU A 33 29.26 9.48 -11.51
CA LEU A 33 27.91 10.05 -11.52
C LEU A 33 27.05 9.30 -10.49
N TYR A 34 27.21 9.65 -9.22
CA TYR A 34 26.24 9.32 -8.18
C TYR A 34 24.92 9.99 -8.53
N ASN A 35 23.84 9.20 -8.50
CA ASN A 35 22.49 9.73 -8.47
C ASN A 35 22.27 10.31 -7.07
N GLU A 36 22.60 11.59 -6.86
CA GLU A 36 22.39 12.27 -5.57
C GLU A 36 20.90 12.26 -5.23
N SER A 37 20.54 11.50 -4.20
CA SER A 37 19.19 11.48 -3.66
C SER A 37 18.86 12.84 -3.05
N MET A 38 17.75 13.46 -3.50
CA MET A 38 17.20 14.69 -2.96
C MET A 38 17.18 14.64 -1.42
N ARG A 39 17.91 15.55 -0.77
CA ARG A 39 18.10 15.51 0.69
C ARG A 39 16.95 16.21 1.40
N LYS A 40 16.43 15.56 2.43
CA LYS A 40 15.15 15.92 3.06
C LYS A 40 15.26 16.18 4.55
N LEU A 41 14.64 17.25 4.99
CA LEU A 41 14.37 17.54 6.40
C LEU A 41 12.90 17.24 6.72
N VAL A 42 12.65 16.52 7.81
CA VAL A 42 11.32 16.36 8.41
C VAL A 42 11.22 17.16 9.71
N LEU A 43 10.20 18.01 9.80
CA LEU A 43 9.84 18.76 11.00
C LEU A 43 8.58 18.14 11.59
N ILE A 44 8.59 17.76 12.87
CA ILE A 44 7.49 17.10 13.56
C ILE A 44 6.87 18.05 14.57
N ASP A 45 5.57 18.27 14.42
CA ASP A 45 4.74 18.91 15.44
C ASP A 45 4.43 17.89 16.54
N GLY A 46 5.13 18.01 17.66
CA GLY A 46 5.02 17.08 18.78
C GLY A 46 3.62 17.06 19.39
N HIS A 47 3.04 18.24 19.61
CA HIS A 47 1.76 18.39 20.31
C HIS A 47 0.55 18.02 19.43
N ALA A 48 0.49 18.44 18.17
CA ALA A 48 -0.65 18.11 17.32
C ALA A 48 -0.66 16.63 16.91
N ILE A 49 0.51 16.01 16.71
CA ILE A 49 0.60 14.56 16.48
C ILE A 49 0.24 13.78 17.75
N LEU A 50 0.65 14.25 18.93
CA LEU A 50 0.26 13.69 20.23
C LEU A 50 -1.27 13.71 20.44
N HIS A 51 -1.90 14.87 20.32
CA HIS A 51 -3.36 15.01 20.42
C HIS A 51 -4.10 14.11 19.43
N ARG A 52 -3.62 14.05 18.17
CA ARG A 52 -4.20 13.18 17.14
C ARG A 52 -4.05 11.70 17.48
N ALA A 53 -2.90 11.28 18.02
CA ALA A 53 -2.65 9.91 18.46
C ALA A 53 -3.59 9.49 19.60
N TYR A 54 -3.73 10.34 20.62
CA TYR A 54 -4.62 10.11 21.77
C TYR A 54 -6.09 9.92 21.37
N HIS A 55 -6.63 10.79 20.50
CA HIS A 55 -8.03 10.69 20.08
C HIS A 55 -8.29 9.60 19.01
N ALA A 56 -7.25 9.15 18.29
CA ALA A 56 -7.40 8.12 17.26
C ALA A 56 -7.32 6.68 17.79
N LEU A 57 -6.75 6.47 18.99
CA LEU A 57 -6.59 5.16 19.61
C LEU A 57 -7.39 5.05 20.91
N PRO A 58 -7.98 3.88 21.22
CA PRO A 58 -8.57 3.65 22.54
C PRO A 58 -7.48 3.74 23.63
N PRO A 59 -7.85 3.92 24.91
CA PRO A 59 -6.92 3.81 26.03
C PRO A 59 -6.15 2.47 25.98
N LEU A 60 -4.84 2.55 26.18
CA LEU A 60 -3.90 1.43 26.18
C LEU A 60 -2.97 1.62 27.38
N THR A 61 -2.83 0.58 28.19
CA THR A 61 -1.97 0.61 29.38
C THR A 61 -0.90 -0.48 29.31
N THR A 62 0.28 -0.19 29.87
CA THR A 62 1.31 -1.22 30.09
C THR A 62 0.87 -2.16 31.22
N GLN A 63 1.58 -3.29 31.40
CA GLN A 63 1.37 -4.17 32.57
C GLN A 63 1.60 -3.48 33.93
N LYS A 64 2.29 -2.32 33.97
CA LYS A 64 2.46 -1.50 35.17
C LYS A 64 1.26 -0.56 35.45
N GLY A 65 0.26 -0.53 34.57
CA GLY A 65 -0.89 0.38 34.64
C GLY A 65 -0.66 1.77 34.03
N GLU A 66 0.52 2.03 33.46
CA GLU A 66 0.87 3.29 32.83
C GLU A 66 0.13 3.46 31.49
N MET A 67 -0.54 4.60 31.28
CA MET A 67 -1.24 4.92 30.03
C MET A 67 -0.23 5.27 28.93
N VAL A 68 -0.32 4.61 27.77
CA VAL A 68 0.64 4.74 26.66
C VAL A 68 -0.02 4.78 25.27
N ASN A 69 -1.33 4.99 25.18
CA ASN A 69 -2.05 5.05 23.89
C ASN A 69 -1.53 6.17 22.97
N ALA A 70 -1.25 7.33 23.55
CA ALA A 70 -0.81 8.49 22.82
C ALA A 70 0.66 8.32 22.38
N VAL A 71 1.52 7.80 23.26
CA VAL A 71 2.93 7.47 22.96
C VAL A 71 3.03 6.41 21.85
N TYR A 72 2.18 5.36 21.90
CA TYR A 72 2.14 4.31 20.87
C TYR A 72 1.69 4.86 19.51
N GLY A 73 0.65 5.69 19.48
CA GLY A 73 0.17 6.33 18.26
C GLY A 73 1.18 7.31 17.67
N PHE A 74 1.85 8.11 18.51
CA PHE A 74 2.95 8.98 18.11
C PHE A 74 4.09 8.19 17.48
N SER A 75 4.59 7.16 18.18
CA SER A 75 5.68 6.28 17.71
C SER A 75 5.31 5.59 16.38
N MET A 76 4.06 5.18 16.21
CA MET A 76 3.58 4.58 14.96
C MET A 76 3.55 5.58 13.80
N ILE A 77 3.14 6.83 14.04
CA ILE A 77 3.16 7.89 13.02
C ILE A 77 4.61 8.22 12.64
N LEU A 78 5.47 8.42 13.65
CA LEU A 78 6.89 8.71 13.48
C LEU A 78 7.60 7.66 12.63
N LEU A 79 7.60 6.40 13.04
CA LEU A 79 8.33 5.34 12.32
C LEU A 79 7.82 5.14 10.88
N ARG A 80 6.52 5.37 10.63
CA ARG A 80 5.99 5.35 9.26
C ARG A 80 6.48 6.55 8.45
N VAL A 81 6.48 7.76 9.00
CA VAL A 81 7.01 8.96 8.35
C VAL A 81 8.47 8.76 7.95
N LEU A 82 9.30 8.21 8.85
CA LEU A 82 10.70 7.89 8.57
C LEU A 82 10.83 6.86 7.43
N SER A 83 9.97 5.82 7.42
CA SER A 83 9.97 4.77 6.39
C SER A 83 9.46 5.25 5.02
N GLU A 84 8.43 6.10 4.97
CA GLU A 84 7.81 6.61 3.74
C GLU A 84 8.63 7.75 3.10
N ILE A 85 9.09 8.71 3.90
CA ILE A 85 9.77 9.92 3.39
C ILE A 85 11.26 9.67 3.18
N LYS A 86 11.86 8.81 4.03
CA LYS A 86 13.30 8.53 4.14
C LYS A 86 14.14 9.81 4.27
N PRO A 87 13.95 10.60 5.35
CA PRO A 87 14.65 11.86 5.53
C PRO A 87 16.09 11.66 6.02
N ASP A 88 16.97 12.58 5.64
CA ASP A 88 18.34 12.68 6.16
C ASP A 88 18.34 13.32 7.55
N TRP A 89 17.46 14.31 7.75
CA TRP A 89 17.34 15.08 8.99
C TRP A 89 15.92 15.04 9.57
N VAL A 90 15.83 14.99 10.89
CA VAL A 90 14.55 14.99 11.61
C VAL A 90 14.63 15.89 12.84
N ILE A 91 13.60 16.72 13.05
CA ILE A 91 13.51 17.63 14.21
C ILE A 91 12.09 17.57 14.79
N GLY A 92 11.97 17.52 16.12
CA GLY A 92 10.71 17.73 16.84
C GLY A 92 10.51 19.18 17.29
N THR A 93 9.26 19.58 17.52
CA THR A 93 8.91 20.86 18.17
C THR A 93 7.80 20.62 19.19
N PHE A 94 7.83 21.35 20.31
CA PHE A 94 6.78 21.28 21.32
C PHE A 94 6.47 22.66 21.90
N ASP A 95 5.20 22.89 22.20
CA ASP A 95 4.74 24.04 22.98
C ASP A 95 5.24 23.97 24.43
N LYS A 96 5.44 25.15 25.02
CA LYS A 96 5.60 25.31 26.47
C LYS A 96 4.34 25.85 27.10
N ALA A 97 4.17 25.61 28.40
CA ALA A 97 3.04 26.13 29.18
C ALA A 97 3.05 27.66 29.41
N ALA A 98 4.09 28.37 28.96
CA ALA A 98 4.19 29.82 29.08
C ALA A 98 3.24 30.53 28.08
N PRO A 99 2.56 31.62 28.48
CA PRO A 99 1.68 32.35 27.58
C PRO A 99 2.49 32.96 26.42
N THR A 100 2.01 32.74 25.20
CA THR A 100 2.64 33.26 23.98
C THR A 100 2.19 34.68 23.66
N PHE A 101 2.86 35.35 22.71
CA PHE A 101 2.50 36.72 22.32
C PHE A 101 1.01 36.84 21.94
N ARG A 102 0.43 35.85 21.26
CA ARG A 102 -1.01 35.77 20.92
C ARG A 102 -1.92 35.86 22.15
N HIS A 103 -1.56 35.20 23.25
CA HIS A 103 -2.31 35.23 24.51
C HIS A 103 -2.19 36.60 25.23
N THR A 104 -1.05 37.29 25.06
CA THR A 104 -0.86 38.65 25.60
C THR A 104 -1.58 39.72 24.78
N GLU A 105 -1.68 39.56 23.46
CA GLU A 105 -2.36 40.50 22.56
C GLU A 105 -3.88 40.30 22.52
N TYR A 106 -4.38 39.07 22.66
CA TYR A 106 -5.82 38.78 22.67
C TYR A 106 -6.19 37.75 23.74
N THR A 107 -6.70 38.23 24.88
CA THR A 107 -7.00 37.40 26.07
C THR A 107 -8.06 36.30 25.83
N ALA A 108 -8.84 36.39 24.76
CA ALA A 108 -9.83 35.37 24.39
C ALA A 108 -9.29 34.32 23.40
N TYR A 109 -8.05 34.46 22.92
CA TYR A 109 -7.37 33.45 22.08
C TYR A 109 -7.31 32.11 22.79
N LYS A 110 -7.73 31.03 22.11
CA LYS A 110 -7.84 29.66 22.66
C LYS A 110 -8.64 29.52 23.98
N ALA A 111 -9.32 30.56 24.47
CA ALA A 111 -9.98 30.59 25.79
C ALA A 111 -11.21 29.65 25.92
N HIS A 112 -11.71 29.12 24.81
CA HIS A 112 -12.77 28.09 24.77
C HIS A 112 -12.23 26.67 24.56
N ARG A 113 -10.91 26.51 24.40
CA ARG A 113 -10.27 25.20 24.25
C ARG A 113 -10.31 24.49 25.61
N VAL A 114 -10.94 23.31 25.64
CA VAL A 114 -10.97 22.46 26.84
C VAL A 114 -9.53 22.10 27.17
N ALA A 115 -9.12 22.29 28.43
CA ALA A 115 -7.80 21.89 28.91
C ALA A 115 -7.55 20.42 28.54
N ALA A 116 -6.34 20.11 28.06
CA ALA A 116 -6.03 18.76 27.64
C ALA A 116 -6.13 17.81 28.86
N PRO A 117 -6.62 16.57 28.68
CA PRO A 117 -6.77 15.63 29.79
C PRO A 117 -5.43 15.39 30.53
N ASP A 118 -5.48 15.27 31.86
CA ASP A 118 -4.27 15.04 32.68
C ASP A 118 -3.51 13.77 32.25
N ASP A 119 -4.22 12.74 31.78
CA ASP A 119 -3.68 11.49 31.24
C ASP A 119 -3.02 11.63 29.85
N LEU A 120 -3.27 12.73 29.13
CA LEU A 120 -2.54 13.11 27.93
C LEU A 120 -1.25 13.84 28.27
N HIS A 121 -1.31 14.82 29.19
CA HIS A 121 -0.11 15.53 29.66
C HIS A 121 0.91 14.59 30.33
N ALA A 122 0.44 13.59 31.09
CA ALA A 122 1.29 12.56 31.69
C ALA A 122 2.09 11.71 30.67
N GLN A 123 1.66 11.67 29.40
CA GLN A 123 2.33 10.90 28.34
C GLN A 123 3.40 11.71 27.57
N LEU A 124 3.47 13.04 27.74
CA LEU A 124 4.42 13.90 27.03
C LEU A 124 5.90 13.56 27.31
N PRO A 125 6.35 13.30 28.56
CA PRO A 125 7.76 12.97 28.83
C PRO A 125 8.21 11.68 28.12
N ARG A 126 7.33 10.68 28.02
CA ARG A 126 7.62 9.42 27.31
C ARG A 126 7.80 9.60 25.80
N ILE A 127 7.28 10.69 25.22
CA ILE A 127 7.50 11.03 23.80
C ILE A 127 8.87 11.67 23.61
N GLN A 128 9.29 12.55 24.53
CA GLN A 128 10.65 13.08 24.55
C GLN A 128 11.67 11.94 24.76
N GLU A 129 11.38 10.94 25.61
CA GLU A 129 12.18 9.70 25.71
C GLU A 129 12.28 8.95 24.37
N VAL A 130 11.18 8.76 23.64
CA VAL A 130 11.17 8.12 22.32
C VAL A 130 11.99 8.89 21.28
N LEU A 131 11.90 10.23 21.26
CA LEU A 131 12.70 11.07 20.36
C LEU A 131 14.20 11.00 20.71
N ASN A 132 14.54 11.12 22.00
CA ASN A 132 15.91 10.99 22.49
C ASN A 132 16.51 9.62 22.18
N ALA A 133 15.74 8.53 22.34
CA ALA A 133 16.18 7.18 22.02
C ALA A 133 16.44 6.96 20.51
N LEU A 134 15.84 7.79 19.65
CA LEU A 134 16.08 7.82 18.20
C LEU A 134 17.07 8.91 17.77
N SER A 135 17.75 9.58 18.71
CA SER A 135 18.62 10.74 18.50
C SER A 135 17.97 11.88 17.70
N ILE A 136 16.64 12.06 17.84
CA ILE A 136 15.91 13.15 17.18
C ILE A 136 15.89 14.37 18.12
N PRO A 137 16.60 15.46 17.79
CA PRO A 137 16.56 16.69 18.59
C PRO A 137 15.18 17.35 18.50
N PHE A 138 14.82 18.10 19.54
CA PHE A 138 13.59 18.88 19.56
C PHE A 138 13.78 20.28 20.15
N TYR A 139 12.96 21.23 19.68
CA TYR A 139 13.02 22.64 20.06
C TYR A 139 11.76 23.06 20.85
N GLU A 140 11.97 23.83 21.92
CA GLU A 140 10.93 24.38 22.79
C GLU A 140 11.34 25.77 23.27
N LEU A 141 10.48 26.78 23.11
CA LEU A 141 10.82 28.18 23.45
C LEU A 141 9.66 28.89 24.15
N ASP A 142 9.97 29.62 25.21
CA ASP A 142 8.97 30.39 25.96
C ASP A 142 8.52 31.61 25.15
N GLY A 143 7.20 31.83 25.09
CA GLY A 143 6.58 32.96 24.37
C GLY A 143 6.16 32.68 22.92
N TYR A 144 6.52 31.51 22.37
CA TYR A 144 6.22 31.07 21.00
C TYR A 144 5.47 29.71 21.01
N GLU A 145 4.66 29.45 19.99
CA GLU A 145 3.98 28.15 19.82
C GLU A 145 4.85 27.21 18.97
N ALA A 146 4.58 25.89 19.03
CA ALA A 146 5.32 24.90 18.24
C ALA A 146 5.29 25.21 16.74
N ASP A 147 4.16 25.72 16.24
CA ASP A 147 3.99 26.20 14.86
C ASP A 147 4.97 27.32 14.48
N ASP A 148 5.28 28.25 15.39
CA ASP A 148 6.23 29.34 15.15
C ASP A 148 7.67 28.81 15.06
N LEU A 149 8.00 27.79 15.86
CA LEU A 149 9.27 27.09 15.78
C LEU A 149 9.38 26.30 14.46
N ILE A 150 8.31 25.64 14.04
CA ILE A 150 8.22 24.97 12.72
C ILE A 150 8.39 25.96 11.58
N GLY A 151 7.68 27.10 11.61
CA GLY A 151 7.78 28.14 10.59
C GLY A 151 9.20 28.70 10.46
N THR A 152 9.83 28.98 11.60
CA THR A 152 11.22 29.45 11.67
C THR A 152 12.22 28.42 11.14
N LEU A 153 12.11 27.16 11.56
CA LEU A 153 12.98 26.07 11.10
C LEU A 153 12.78 25.74 9.62
N ALA A 154 11.54 25.75 9.13
CA ALA A 154 11.21 25.50 7.72
C ALA A 154 11.81 26.57 6.81
N LEU A 155 11.73 27.85 7.21
CA LEU A 155 12.36 28.95 6.49
C LEU A 155 13.88 28.77 6.42
N GLN A 156 14.55 28.65 7.58
CA GLN A 156 16.01 28.47 7.66
C GLN A 156 16.50 27.25 6.87
N ALA A 157 15.74 26.15 6.88
CA ALA A 157 16.07 24.96 6.10
C ALA A 157 15.86 25.16 4.59
N SER A 158 14.78 25.82 4.18
CA SER A 158 14.49 26.06 2.76
C SER A 158 15.53 26.95 2.06
N GLU A 159 16.10 27.91 2.81
CA GLU A 159 17.19 28.78 2.36
C GLU A 159 18.56 28.06 2.31
N SER A 160 18.70 26.93 3.00
CA SER A 160 19.95 26.16 3.02
C SER A 160 20.21 25.45 1.69
N PRO A 161 21.43 25.52 1.12
CA PRO A 161 21.83 24.72 -0.03
C PRO A 161 22.09 23.24 0.31
N LYS A 162 22.00 22.86 1.59
CA LYS A 162 22.08 21.45 2.03
C LYS A 162 20.72 20.74 1.97
N VAL A 163 19.60 21.46 1.90
CA VAL A 163 18.25 20.87 1.99
C VAL A 163 17.48 21.15 0.70
N ASP A 164 17.06 20.07 0.05
CA ASP A 164 16.38 20.12 -1.24
C ASP A 164 14.85 20.13 -1.07
N GLU A 165 14.34 19.50 -0.01
CA GLU A 165 12.91 19.47 0.37
C GLU A 165 12.73 19.45 1.89
N VAL A 166 11.75 20.21 2.40
CA VAL A 166 11.33 20.23 3.81
C VAL A 166 9.91 19.69 3.90
N VAL A 167 9.66 18.73 4.80
CA VAL A 167 8.32 18.21 5.07
C VAL A 167 7.92 18.46 6.52
N ILE A 168 6.85 19.24 6.70
CA ILE A 168 6.21 19.50 7.99
C ILE A 168 5.17 18.41 8.25
N VAL A 169 5.30 17.68 9.36
CA VAL A 169 4.41 16.60 9.79
C VAL A 169 3.58 17.12 10.97
N THR A 170 2.33 17.51 10.70
CA THR A 170 1.46 18.16 11.70
C THR A 170 0.03 17.60 11.74
N GLY A 171 -0.59 17.79 12.90
CA GLY A 171 -2.02 17.64 13.11
C GLY A 171 -2.86 18.81 12.58
N ASP A 172 -2.25 19.99 12.45
CA ASP A 172 -2.92 21.24 12.12
C ASP A 172 -3.02 21.47 10.60
N MET A 173 -3.86 22.43 10.21
CA MET A 173 -4.01 22.93 8.84
C MET A 173 -3.43 24.35 8.70
N ASP A 174 -3.00 24.97 9.80
CA ASP A 174 -2.47 26.34 9.81
C ASP A 174 -1.08 26.43 9.20
N SER A 175 -0.25 25.41 9.40
CA SER A 175 1.06 25.25 8.78
C SER A 175 0.97 25.13 7.24
N LEU A 176 -0.23 24.99 6.64
CA LEU A 176 -0.43 25.11 5.19
C LEU A 176 -0.05 26.50 4.64
N GLN A 177 0.02 27.54 5.49
CA GLN A 177 0.52 28.85 5.08
C GLN A 177 2.03 28.86 4.75
N LEU A 178 2.78 27.87 5.25
CA LEU A 178 4.22 27.72 5.07
C LEU A 178 4.59 26.95 3.78
N VAL A 179 3.60 26.46 3.03
CA VAL A 179 3.81 25.63 1.83
C VAL A 179 4.42 26.47 0.70
N THR A 180 5.50 25.95 0.10
CA THR A 180 6.24 26.55 -1.01
C THR A 180 6.74 25.45 -1.95
N SER A 181 7.47 25.82 -3.01
CA SER A 181 8.16 24.88 -3.90
C SER A 181 9.12 23.91 -3.19
N LYS A 182 9.70 24.32 -2.04
CA LYS A 182 10.57 23.48 -1.19
C LYS A 182 9.89 22.92 0.06
N VAL A 183 8.82 23.55 0.56
CA VAL A 183 8.19 23.20 1.84
C VAL A 183 6.82 22.56 1.60
N LYS A 184 6.63 21.33 2.09
CA LYS A 184 5.38 20.56 1.95
C LYS A 184 4.83 20.19 3.32
N VAL A 185 3.51 19.99 3.42
CA VAL A 185 2.85 19.59 4.68
C VAL A 185 2.27 18.19 4.55
N TYR A 186 2.76 17.25 5.36
CA TYR A 186 2.26 15.88 5.47
C TYR A 186 1.28 15.77 6.65
N THR A 187 0.05 15.35 6.40
CA THR A 187 -0.98 15.22 7.44
C THR A 187 -1.92 14.05 7.18
N ALA A 188 -2.65 13.60 8.21
CA ALA A 188 -3.63 12.54 8.08
C ALA A 188 -5.03 13.12 7.75
N ARG A 189 -5.63 12.66 6.65
CA ARG A 189 -7.02 12.95 6.28
C ARG A 189 -8.03 12.30 7.23
N LYS A 190 -7.71 11.11 7.75
CA LYS A 190 -8.61 10.37 8.65
C LYS A 190 -7.91 9.34 9.53
N GLY A 191 -8.04 9.52 10.85
CA GLY A 191 -7.39 8.64 11.83
C GLY A 191 -5.87 8.70 11.67
N ILE A 192 -5.20 7.55 11.81
CA ILE A 192 -3.75 7.45 11.64
C ILE A 192 -3.35 7.04 10.21
N THR A 193 -4.17 6.24 9.51
CA THR A 193 -3.74 5.49 8.31
C THR A 193 -3.92 6.18 6.95
N ASP A 194 -4.84 7.14 6.83
CA ASP A 194 -5.14 7.84 5.56
C ASP A 194 -4.38 9.17 5.53
N THR A 195 -3.26 9.24 4.81
CA THR A 195 -2.32 10.37 4.78
C THR A 195 -2.32 11.12 3.44
N VAL A 196 -1.88 12.38 3.47
CA VAL A 196 -1.81 13.27 2.31
C VAL A 196 -0.62 14.21 2.45
N MET A 197 0.06 14.45 1.33
CA MET A 197 1.03 15.54 1.18
C MET A 197 0.31 16.74 0.55
N PHE A 198 0.50 17.93 1.13
CA PHE A 198 0.06 19.20 0.58
C PHE A 198 1.26 19.95 0.00
N ASP A 199 1.22 20.16 -1.32
CA ASP A 199 2.01 21.16 -2.05
C ASP A 199 1.13 22.38 -2.40
N GLU A 200 1.69 23.37 -3.09
CA GLU A 200 0.96 24.59 -3.48
C GLU A 200 -0.31 24.28 -4.30
N THR A 201 -0.27 23.24 -5.13
CA THR A 201 -1.40 22.79 -5.95
C THR A 201 -2.52 22.24 -5.08
N ALA A 202 -2.20 21.33 -4.16
CA ALA A 202 -3.15 20.72 -3.23
C ALA A 202 -3.76 21.73 -2.25
N VAL A 203 -3.01 22.75 -1.82
CA VAL A 203 -3.56 23.88 -1.04
C VAL A 203 -4.56 24.67 -1.88
N LYS A 204 -4.21 24.99 -3.13
CA LYS A 204 -5.07 25.73 -4.06
C LYS A 204 -6.34 24.97 -4.42
N GLU A 205 -6.28 23.66 -4.64
CA GLU A 205 -7.45 22.81 -4.86
C GLU A 205 -8.38 22.79 -3.64
N ARG A 206 -7.82 22.75 -2.42
CA ARG A 206 -8.59 22.65 -1.17
C ARG A 206 -9.24 23.96 -0.76
N TYR A 207 -8.49 25.06 -0.81
CA TYR A 207 -8.95 26.36 -0.30
C TYR A 207 -9.43 27.31 -1.41
N SER A 208 -9.10 27.08 -2.67
CA SER A 208 -9.27 28.04 -3.77
C SER A 208 -8.51 29.36 -3.51
N LEU A 209 -7.36 29.25 -2.82
CA LEU A 209 -6.47 30.32 -2.38
C LEU A 209 -5.02 29.77 -2.35
N THR A 210 -4.01 30.63 -2.43
CA THR A 210 -2.61 30.22 -2.29
C THR A 210 -2.20 30.10 -0.80
N PRO A 211 -1.09 29.40 -0.46
CA PRO A 211 -0.57 29.31 0.91
C PRO A 211 -0.48 30.66 1.64
N ALA A 212 0.09 31.68 0.98
CA ALA A 212 0.25 33.03 1.54
C ALA A 212 -1.09 33.72 1.89
N GLN A 213 -2.21 33.29 1.32
CA GLN A 213 -3.55 33.86 1.57
C GLN A 213 -4.31 33.16 2.71
N ILE A 214 -3.76 32.12 3.33
CA ILE A 214 -4.42 31.39 4.42
C ILE A 214 -4.61 32.27 5.68
N PRO A 215 -3.63 33.08 6.13
CA PRO A 215 -3.83 34.01 7.26
C PRO A 215 -4.82 35.14 6.91
N ASP A 216 -4.78 35.65 5.68
CA ASP A 216 -5.75 36.63 5.17
C ASP A 216 -7.19 36.10 5.20
N TYR A 217 -7.37 34.84 4.83
CA TYR A 217 -8.67 34.15 4.87
C TYR A 217 -9.19 34.01 6.31
N LYS A 218 -8.33 33.63 7.26
CA LYS A 218 -8.67 33.61 8.69
C LYS A 218 -8.97 35.00 9.24
N GLY A 219 -8.22 36.03 8.84
CA GLY A 219 -8.47 37.42 9.22
C GLY A 219 -9.86 37.92 8.82
N LEU A 220 -10.33 37.57 7.62
CA LEU A 220 -11.68 37.96 7.15
C LEU A 220 -12.80 37.07 7.69
N ALA A 221 -12.66 35.74 7.61
CA ALA A 221 -13.73 34.79 7.94
C ALA A 221 -13.78 34.39 9.42
N GLY A 222 -12.70 34.61 10.16
CA GLY A 222 -12.50 34.10 11.52
C GLY A 222 -12.12 32.62 11.55
N ASP A 223 -11.72 32.16 12.74
CA ASP A 223 -11.57 30.75 13.06
C ASP A 223 -12.17 30.43 14.44
N ALA A 224 -13.16 29.54 14.44
CA ALA A 224 -13.82 29.07 15.65
C ALA A 224 -12.96 28.07 16.47
N SER A 225 -11.92 27.48 15.88
CA SER A 225 -11.02 26.53 16.55
C SER A 225 -10.21 27.21 17.66
N ASP A 226 -9.49 28.28 17.30
CA ASP A 226 -8.62 29.03 18.21
C ASP A 226 -9.26 30.33 18.71
N ASN A 227 -10.57 30.48 18.47
CA ASN A 227 -11.38 31.63 18.85
C ASN A 227 -10.88 32.96 18.25
N ILE A 228 -10.38 32.92 17.01
CA ILE A 228 -9.94 34.10 16.25
C ILE A 228 -11.18 34.74 15.60
N PRO A 229 -11.55 35.98 15.93
CA PRO A 229 -12.81 36.54 15.46
C PRO A 229 -12.70 37.08 14.02
N GLY A 230 -13.64 36.72 13.15
CA GLY A 230 -13.72 37.27 11.78
C GLY A 230 -14.40 38.65 11.72
N VAL A 231 -14.44 39.24 10.52
CA VAL A 231 -15.25 40.44 10.27
C VAL A 231 -16.73 40.06 10.33
N ALA A 232 -17.46 40.67 11.27
CA ALA A 232 -18.87 40.35 11.51
C ALA A 232 -19.75 40.52 10.24
N GLY A 233 -20.21 39.41 9.68
CA GLY A 233 -21.00 39.36 8.45
C GLY A 233 -20.24 38.91 7.19
N ILE A 234 -18.93 38.63 7.29
CA ILE A 234 -18.13 38.04 6.21
C ILE A 234 -17.91 36.54 6.52
N GLY A 235 -18.62 35.69 5.77
CA GLY A 235 -18.41 34.24 5.81
C GLY A 235 -17.32 33.77 4.85
N GLN A 236 -16.96 32.49 4.96
CA GLN A 236 -15.91 31.82 4.18
C GLN A 236 -16.00 32.07 2.65
N VAL A 237 -17.20 32.04 2.07
CA VAL A 237 -17.42 32.27 0.63
C VAL A 237 -17.08 33.70 0.23
N THR A 238 -17.50 34.68 1.03
CA THR A 238 -17.23 36.11 0.77
C THR A 238 -15.74 36.42 0.94
N ALA A 239 -15.09 35.88 1.98
CA ALA A 239 -13.66 36.01 2.19
C ALA A 239 -12.85 35.45 0.99
N LYS A 240 -13.17 34.23 0.54
CA LYS A 240 -12.51 33.64 -0.65
C LYS A 240 -12.71 34.45 -1.91
N LYS A 241 -13.91 35.01 -2.14
CA LYS A 241 -14.15 35.88 -3.31
C LYS A 241 -13.25 37.12 -3.25
N LEU A 242 -13.25 37.83 -2.11
CA LEU A 242 -12.47 39.04 -1.91
C LEU A 242 -10.96 38.80 -2.09
N LEU A 243 -10.43 37.69 -1.58
CA LEU A 243 -9.00 37.38 -1.69
C LEU A 243 -8.59 36.90 -3.10
N ASN A 244 -9.46 36.23 -3.84
CA ASN A 244 -9.21 35.93 -5.26
C ASN A 244 -9.23 37.20 -6.14
N GLU A 245 -9.98 38.23 -5.74
CA GLU A 245 -10.12 39.48 -6.51
C GLU A 245 -9.05 40.53 -6.15
N TYR A 246 -8.61 40.57 -4.88
CA TYR A 246 -7.73 41.62 -4.34
C TYR A 246 -6.43 41.12 -3.67
N GLY A 247 -6.17 39.81 -3.66
CA GLY A 247 -4.92 39.23 -3.17
C GLY A 247 -4.87 39.07 -1.64
N SER A 248 -4.90 40.17 -0.88
CA SER A 248 -4.75 40.17 0.59
C SER A 248 -5.81 41.02 1.28
N VAL A 249 -5.89 40.94 2.60
CA VAL A 249 -6.68 41.81 3.48
C VAL A 249 -6.39 43.28 3.17
N GLU A 250 -5.11 43.66 3.08
CA GLU A 250 -4.71 45.04 2.74
C GLU A 250 -5.18 45.43 1.35
N GLY A 251 -5.09 44.53 0.37
CA GLY A 251 -5.60 44.73 -0.99
C GLY A 251 -7.12 44.94 -1.03
N VAL A 252 -7.88 44.22 -0.20
CA VAL A 252 -9.33 44.41 -0.03
C VAL A 252 -9.62 45.79 0.54
N TYR A 253 -8.89 46.21 1.59
CA TYR A 253 -9.08 47.50 2.23
C TYR A 253 -8.67 48.69 1.34
N GLN A 254 -7.62 48.55 0.53
CA GLN A 254 -7.24 49.53 -0.50
C GLN A 254 -8.28 49.67 -1.63
N ASN A 255 -9.20 48.71 -1.78
CA ASN A 255 -10.22 48.68 -2.82
C ASN A 255 -11.66 48.73 -2.27
N LEU A 256 -11.85 49.24 -1.05
CA LEU A 256 -13.17 49.46 -0.42
C LEU A 256 -14.18 50.15 -1.36
N ASP A 257 -13.72 51.12 -2.15
CA ASP A 257 -14.60 51.92 -3.02
C ASP A 257 -15.20 51.16 -4.21
N LYS A 258 -14.66 49.99 -4.53
CA LYS A 258 -15.20 49.08 -5.55
C LYS A 258 -16.25 48.12 -4.97
N GLN A 259 -16.38 48.03 -3.64
CA GLN A 259 -17.32 47.13 -3.00
C GLN A 259 -18.75 47.69 -2.98
N PRO A 260 -19.78 46.82 -3.11
CA PRO A 260 -21.17 47.21 -2.87
C PRO A 260 -21.36 47.85 -1.50
N GLU A 261 -22.22 48.86 -1.40
CA GLU A 261 -22.43 49.70 -0.20
C GLU A 261 -22.54 48.88 1.10
N ARG A 262 -23.37 47.82 1.10
CA ARG A 262 -23.53 46.92 2.26
C ARG A 262 -22.23 46.24 2.69
N LEU A 263 -21.39 45.80 1.74
CA LEU A 263 -20.14 45.11 2.04
C LEU A 263 -19.04 46.10 2.45
N ARG A 264 -19.04 47.30 1.85
CA ARG A 264 -18.17 48.42 2.24
C ARG A 264 -18.39 48.79 3.71
N ASN A 265 -19.64 49.00 4.11
CA ASN A 265 -19.99 49.35 5.49
C ASN A 265 -19.55 48.27 6.50
N ILE A 266 -19.69 46.98 6.15
CA ILE A 266 -19.24 45.86 6.99
C ILE A 266 -17.70 45.85 7.11
N LEU A 267 -16.98 45.96 5.99
CA LEU A 267 -15.52 45.98 5.98
C LEU A 267 -14.96 47.17 6.74
N SER A 268 -15.47 48.39 6.50
CA SER A 268 -15.01 49.62 7.16
C SER A 268 -15.15 49.58 8.68
N VAL A 269 -16.20 48.95 9.23
CA VAL A 269 -16.35 48.75 10.68
C VAL A 269 -15.43 47.64 11.21
N GLY A 270 -15.18 46.59 10.41
CA GLY A 270 -14.35 45.45 10.80
C GLY A 270 -12.85 45.56 10.52
N SER A 271 -12.33 46.72 10.09
CA SER A 271 -10.96 46.84 9.59
C SER A 271 -9.87 46.49 10.62
N GLU A 272 -9.99 47.00 11.84
CA GLU A 272 -9.02 46.70 12.91
C GLU A 272 -9.08 45.22 13.32
N GLN A 273 -10.30 44.67 13.37
CA GLN A 273 -10.55 43.26 13.67
C GLN A 273 -9.93 42.33 12.62
N ALA A 274 -10.06 42.64 11.33
CA ALA A 274 -9.46 41.86 10.25
C ALA A 274 -7.93 41.80 10.32
N VAL A 275 -7.29 42.94 10.61
CA VAL A 275 -5.83 43.05 10.72
C VAL A 275 -5.32 42.34 11.98
N MET A 276 -5.99 42.53 13.13
CA MET A 276 -5.67 41.82 14.36
C MET A 276 -5.79 40.29 14.18
N SER A 277 -6.89 39.82 13.60
CA SER A 277 -7.15 38.40 13.40
C SER A 277 -6.24 37.76 12.36
N LYS A 278 -5.85 38.51 11.31
CA LYS A 278 -4.76 38.09 10.40
C LYS A 278 -3.45 37.92 11.17
N LYS A 279 -3.06 38.90 11.99
CA LYS A 279 -1.82 38.83 12.79
C LYS A 279 -1.81 37.64 13.75
N LEU A 280 -2.94 37.35 14.41
CA LEU A 280 -3.07 36.17 15.29
C LEU A 280 -2.97 34.84 14.52
N ALA A 281 -3.48 34.80 13.28
CA ALA A 281 -3.47 33.61 12.42
C ALA A 281 -2.14 33.37 11.65
N THR A 282 -1.29 34.39 11.54
CA THR A 282 0.03 34.27 10.93
C THR A 282 0.99 33.54 11.87
N ILE A 283 1.68 32.53 11.35
CA ILE A 283 2.81 31.84 12.02
C ILE A 283 4.04 32.76 11.96
N ASP A 284 4.74 32.94 13.08
CA ASP A 284 5.99 33.70 13.10
C ASP A 284 7.15 32.81 12.60
N THR A 285 7.91 33.31 11.63
CA THR A 285 9.08 32.63 11.06
C THR A 285 10.42 33.20 11.55
N HIS A 286 10.40 34.04 12.60
CA HIS A 286 11.58 34.74 13.14
C HIS A 286 11.81 34.47 14.64
N ALA A 287 11.34 33.34 15.16
CA ALA A 287 11.64 32.94 16.54
C ALA A 287 13.17 32.88 16.77
N PRO A 288 13.68 33.25 17.95
CA PRO A 288 15.13 33.31 18.23
C PRO A 288 15.77 31.92 18.45
N ILE A 289 15.61 31.03 17.46
CA ILE A 289 16.22 29.70 17.38
C ILE A 289 17.06 29.58 16.10
N LYS A 290 18.01 28.64 16.11
CA LYS A 290 18.84 28.33 14.94
C LYS A 290 18.87 26.83 14.69
N ILE A 291 18.67 26.44 13.43
CA ILE A 291 18.80 25.05 13.00
C ILE A 291 20.28 24.59 13.03
N ASP A 292 20.52 23.42 13.62
CA ASP A 292 21.81 22.73 13.55
C ASP A 292 21.64 21.41 12.78
N LEU A 293 21.88 21.45 11.47
CA LEU A 293 21.72 20.28 10.60
C LEU A 293 22.70 19.14 10.92
N GLU A 294 23.79 19.37 11.65
CA GLU A 294 24.74 18.29 12.00
C GLU A 294 24.21 17.48 13.20
N ALA A 295 23.55 18.15 14.15
CA ALA A 295 22.88 17.50 15.28
C ALA A 295 21.58 16.76 14.92
N CYS A 296 21.02 16.96 13.71
CA CYS A 296 19.71 16.43 13.31
C CYS A 296 19.76 15.15 12.44
N VAL A 297 20.93 14.55 12.22
CA VAL A 297 21.13 13.43 11.28
C VAL A 297 20.58 12.11 11.85
N LEU A 298 19.65 11.48 11.12
CA LEU A 298 18.88 10.32 11.59
C LEU A 298 19.71 9.04 11.85
N LYS A 299 20.94 8.95 11.35
CA LYS A 299 21.74 7.70 11.33
C LYS A 299 22.48 7.36 12.63
N HIS A 300 22.50 8.25 13.62
CA HIS A 300 23.36 8.15 14.80
C HIS A 300 22.58 7.92 16.11
N TYR A 301 21.81 6.83 16.18
CA TYR A 301 21.08 6.43 17.40
C TYR A 301 21.42 5.02 17.88
N ASP A 302 21.43 4.84 19.21
CA ASP A 302 21.65 3.53 19.82
C ASP A 302 20.40 2.65 19.66
N LYS A 303 20.49 1.70 18.72
CA LYS A 303 19.42 0.76 18.42
C LYS A 303 19.06 -0.11 19.63
N ASN A 304 20.01 -0.42 20.52
CA ASN A 304 19.74 -1.22 21.71
C ASN A 304 18.98 -0.40 22.78
N ALA A 305 19.34 0.87 22.97
CA ALA A 305 18.58 1.78 23.83
C ALA A 305 17.14 1.98 23.33
N ALA A 306 16.96 2.20 22.03
CA ALA A 306 15.63 2.30 21.40
C ALA A 306 14.81 1.00 21.55
N VAL A 307 15.42 -0.16 21.29
CA VAL A 307 14.77 -1.46 21.50
C VAL A 307 14.41 -1.66 22.97
N GLY A 308 15.28 -1.30 23.91
CA GLY A 308 15.02 -1.38 25.36
C GLY A 308 13.83 -0.53 25.78
N LEU A 309 13.76 0.74 25.37
CA LEU A 309 12.63 1.62 25.64
C LEU A 309 11.32 1.07 25.02
N PHE A 310 11.37 0.60 23.77
CA PHE A 310 10.20 0.01 23.11
C PHE A 310 9.76 -1.32 23.76
N GLN A 311 10.67 -2.07 24.40
CA GLN A 311 10.34 -3.23 25.21
C GLN A 311 9.69 -2.83 26.55
N GLU A 312 10.20 -1.79 27.23
CA GLU A 312 9.61 -1.26 28.47
C GLU A 312 8.17 -0.78 28.23
N LEU A 313 7.96 0.01 27.18
CA LEU A 313 6.64 0.51 26.73
C LEU A 313 5.76 -0.60 26.11
N GLN A 314 6.30 -1.81 25.94
CA GLN A 314 5.62 -2.99 25.41
C GLN A 314 5.23 -2.90 23.92
N PHE A 315 5.87 -2.00 23.17
CA PHE A 315 5.66 -1.70 21.75
C PHE A 315 6.30 -2.73 20.80
N LYS A 316 6.17 -4.03 21.12
CA LYS A 316 6.84 -5.13 20.40
C LYS A 316 6.55 -5.16 18.89
N SER A 317 5.39 -4.66 18.46
CA SER A 317 4.98 -4.54 17.05
C SER A 317 5.67 -3.41 16.26
N LEU A 318 6.32 -2.47 16.95
CA LEU A 318 7.01 -1.33 16.35
C LEU A 318 8.53 -1.54 16.29
N ILE A 319 9.09 -2.45 17.08
CA ILE A 319 10.53 -2.80 17.06
C ILE A 319 11.04 -3.16 15.65
N PRO A 320 10.34 -3.99 14.84
CA PRO A 320 10.78 -4.30 13.47
C PRO A 320 10.70 -3.12 12.48
N LYS A 321 10.18 -1.96 12.91
CA LYS A 321 10.02 -0.74 12.10
C LYS A 321 10.99 0.38 12.52
N LEU A 322 11.88 0.11 13.48
CA LEU A 322 12.96 1.03 13.83
C LEU A 322 13.90 1.18 12.62
N PRO A 323 14.34 2.41 12.27
CA PRO A 323 15.22 2.64 11.14
C PRO A 323 16.57 1.94 11.32
N GLU A 324 17.30 1.70 10.23
CA GLU A 324 18.67 1.19 10.34
C GLU A 324 19.58 2.23 11.03
N SER A 325 20.56 1.75 11.80
CA SER A 325 21.52 2.56 12.56
C SER A 325 22.92 2.13 12.18
N ASP A 326 23.83 3.10 11.99
CA ASP A 326 25.22 2.84 11.65
C ASP A 326 26.06 2.37 12.87
N PHE A 327 25.44 2.20 14.05
CA PHE A 327 26.12 1.87 15.30
C PHE A 327 26.47 0.37 15.43
N SER A 328 27.59 -0.03 14.82
CA SER A 328 28.15 -1.39 15.01
C SER A 328 28.80 -1.54 16.38
N LEU A 329 28.14 -2.24 17.30
CA LEU A 329 28.71 -2.56 18.61
C LEU A 329 29.76 -3.67 18.52
N SER A 330 31.00 -3.29 18.80
CA SER A 330 32.07 -4.20 19.20
C SER A 330 31.65 -4.98 20.46
N THR A 331 31.82 -6.29 20.41
CA THR A 331 31.64 -7.20 21.57
C THR A 331 32.59 -6.84 22.71
N ASP A 332 32.07 -6.74 23.93
CA ASP A 332 32.83 -7.12 25.13
C ASP A 332 31.92 -7.57 26.29
N THR A 333 32.46 -8.43 27.14
CA THR A 333 31.71 -9.32 28.06
C THR A 333 31.52 -8.78 29.49
N VAL A 334 30.32 -8.95 30.08
CA VAL A 334 30.14 -9.13 31.55
C VAL A 334 28.90 -9.99 31.86
N SER A 335 28.90 -10.74 32.98
CA SER A 335 27.80 -11.57 33.49
C SER A 335 27.14 -10.96 34.77
N SER A 336 26.11 -11.50 35.43
CA SER A 336 25.42 -12.81 35.34
C SER A 336 24.01 -12.71 35.97
N ASP A 337 23.27 -13.83 35.97
CA ASP A 337 22.21 -14.17 36.94
C ASP A 337 20.96 -13.28 37.06
N VAL A 338 19.98 -13.51 36.16
CA VAL A 338 18.57 -13.67 36.58
C VAL A 338 17.95 -14.86 35.83
N SER A 339 17.46 -15.85 36.57
CA SER A 339 16.81 -17.05 36.02
C SER A 339 15.35 -16.77 35.64
N THR A 340 15.10 -16.38 34.39
CA THR A 340 13.76 -16.46 33.77
C THR A 340 13.66 -17.68 32.86
N PRO A 341 12.51 -18.38 32.81
CA PRO A 341 12.38 -19.60 32.02
C PRO A 341 12.56 -19.29 30.53
N LEU A 342 13.40 -20.09 29.86
CA LEU A 342 13.73 -19.90 28.45
C LEU A 342 12.45 -19.90 27.61
N LEU A 343 12.16 -18.77 26.96
CA LEU A 343 11.88 -18.86 25.54
C LEU A 343 13.17 -19.37 24.91
N GLU A 344 13.10 -20.49 24.21
CA GLU A 344 14.23 -21.03 23.46
C GLU A 344 14.84 -19.89 22.65
N SER A 345 16.16 -19.72 22.79
CA SER A 345 16.93 -18.87 21.89
C SER A 345 16.57 -19.31 20.47
N VAL A 346 15.95 -18.40 19.70
CA VAL A 346 15.98 -18.53 18.25
C VAL A 346 17.44 -18.29 17.89
N GLU A 347 18.21 -19.38 17.87
CA GLU A 347 19.53 -19.43 17.27
C GLU A 347 19.45 -18.74 15.90
N GLU A 348 20.54 -18.10 15.47
CA GLU A 348 20.69 -17.71 14.07
C GLU A 348 20.71 -18.98 13.22
N LYS A 349 19.51 -19.47 12.91
CA LYS A 349 19.28 -20.63 12.08
C LYS A 349 19.81 -20.28 10.70
N GLU A 350 20.64 -21.17 10.14
CA GLU A 350 21.00 -21.08 8.74
C GLU A 350 19.73 -20.86 7.91
N PRO A 351 19.75 -19.93 6.93
CA PRO A 351 18.57 -19.60 6.15
C PRO A 351 18.00 -20.88 5.57
N SER A 352 16.71 -21.12 5.84
CA SER A 352 16.06 -22.37 5.45
C SER A 352 16.25 -22.63 3.95
N GLU A 353 16.21 -23.90 3.52
CA GLU A 353 16.36 -24.21 2.08
C GLU A 353 15.33 -23.42 1.24
N LEU A 354 14.14 -23.15 1.79
CA LEU A 354 13.16 -22.26 1.16
C LEU A 354 13.68 -20.83 1.03
N GLN A 355 14.20 -20.19 2.08
CA GLN A 355 14.78 -18.84 1.99
C GLN A 355 15.96 -18.77 1.01
N SER A 356 16.76 -19.83 0.90
CA SER A 356 17.79 -19.95 -0.13
C SER A 356 17.19 -19.96 -1.53
N ILE A 357 16.14 -20.77 -1.78
CA ILE A 357 15.39 -20.79 -3.05
C ILE A 357 14.81 -19.42 -3.38
N LEU A 358 14.15 -18.75 -2.42
CA LEU A 358 13.58 -17.41 -2.62
C LEU A 358 14.66 -16.39 -2.99
N THR A 359 15.83 -16.45 -2.35
CA THR A 359 16.98 -15.59 -2.66
C THR A 359 17.51 -15.86 -4.08
N GLU A 360 17.58 -17.13 -4.50
CA GLU A 360 17.98 -17.51 -5.86
C GLU A 360 16.93 -17.04 -6.90
N MET A 361 15.63 -17.15 -6.60
CA MET A 361 14.55 -16.63 -7.45
C MET A 361 14.60 -15.10 -7.60
N THR A 362 14.78 -14.36 -6.50
CA THR A 362 14.95 -12.89 -6.52
C THR A 362 16.14 -12.50 -7.40
N LYS A 363 17.31 -13.13 -7.17
CA LYS A 363 18.52 -12.85 -7.96
C LYS A 363 18.37 -13.22 -9.43
N CYS A 364 17.65 -14.30 -9.74
CA CYS A 364 17.39 -14.70 -11.12
C CYS A 364 16.48 -13.72 -11.85
N GLY A 365 15.39 -13.28 -11.21
CA GLY A 365 14.36 -12.44 -11.84
C GLY A 365 13.69 -13.09 -13.06
N VAL A 366 12.72 -12.38 -13.64
CA VAL A 366 12.02 -12.81 -14.87
C VAL A 366 12.35 -11.85 -16.01
N LEU A 367 12.71 -12.37 -17.17
CA LEU A 367 13.00 -11.57 -18.36
C LEU A 367 11.70 -10.99 -18.95
N VAL A 368 11.73 -9.69 -19.27
CA VAL A 368 10.55 -8.95 -19.75
C VAL A 368 10.83 -8.23 -21.06
N ASP A 369 9.99 -8.46 -22.07
CA ASP A 369 10.01 -7.72 -23.33
C ASP A 369 9.42 -6.32 -23.14
N ARG A 370 10.32 -5.33 -23.06
CA ARG A 370 10.00 -3.90 -22.96
C ARG A 370 9.17 -3.39 -24.14
N LYS A 371 9.38 -3.95 -25.34
CA LYS A 371 8.65 -3.52 -26.54
C LYS A 371 7.20 -3.98 -26.47
N VAL A 372 6.95 -5.23 -26.08
CA VAL A 372 5.57 -5.75 -25.89
C VAL A 372 4.80 -4.90 -24.88
N LEU A 373 5.42 -4.47 -23.78
CA LEU A 373 4.75 -3.56 -22.82
C LEU A 373 4.51 -2.16 -23.40
N SER A 374 5.44 -1.59 -24.18
CA SER A 374 5.27 -0.29 -24.83
C SER A 374 4.16 -0.30 -25.90
N ASP A 375 4.12 -1.35 -26.72
CA ASP A 375 3.11 -1.54 -27.76
C ASP A 375 1.71 -1.72 -27.10
N LEU A 376 1.63 -2.48 -26.01
CA LEU A 376 0.41 -2.60 -25.21
C LEU A 376 0.01 -1.29 -24.53
N SER A 377 0.93 -0.49 -23.98
CA SER A 377 0.57 0.81 -23.37
C SER A 377 -0.09 1.72 -24.39
N SER A 378 0.42 1.74 -25.62
CA SER A 378 -0.15 2.49 -26.75
C SER A 378 -1.54 1.99 -27.14
N GLU A 379 -1.75 0.66 -27.21
CA GLU A 379 -3.06 0.04 -27.49
C GLU A 379 -4.10 0.37 -26.40
N PHE A 380 -3.68 0.36 -25.13
CA PHE A 380 -4.51 0.71 -23.98
C PHE A 380 -4.87 2.20 -23.97
N GLU A 381 -3.94 3.11 -24.29
CA GLU A 381 -4.25 4.54 -24.34
C GLU A 381 -5.24 4.90 -25.45
N ALA A 382 -5.11 4.27 -26.63
CA ALA A 382 -6.08 4.44 -27.70
C ALA A 382 -7.47 3.93 -27.28
N SER A 383 -7.52 2.75 -26.67
CA SER A 383 -8.76 2.13 -26.20
C SER A 383 -9.42 2.89 -25.04
N LEU A 384 -8.64 3.41 -24.08
CA LEU A 384 -9.14 4.25 -23.00
C LEU A 384 -9.73 5.56 -23.53
N LYS A 385 -9.06 6.24 -24.47
CA LYS A 385 -9.55 7.48 -25.09
C LYS A 385 -10.85 7.26 -25.87
N ASP A 386 -10.97 6.15 -26.60
CA ASP A 386 -12.21 5.78 -27.30
C ASP A 386 -13.39 5.54 -26.32
N ILE A 387 -13.14 4.81 -25.22
CA ILE A 387 -14.16 4.60 -24.18
C ILE A 387 -14.50 5.91 -23.45
N GLU A 388 -13.51 6.76 -23.14
CA GLU A 388 -13.70 8.10 -22.56
C GLU A 388 -14.60 8.97 -23.46
N HIS A 389 -14.30 9.08 -24.76
CA HIS A 389 -15.13 9.83 -25.69
C HIS A 389 -16.58 9.29 -25.75
N LYS A 390 -16.78 7.97 -25.72
CA LYS A 390 -18.12 7.36 -25.67
C LYS A 390 -18.85 7.67 -24.36
N ILE A 391 -18.14 7.70 -23.24
CA ILE A 391 -18.69 8.06 -21.92
C ILE A 391 -19.06 9.55 -21.89
N TYR A 392 -18.17 10.45 -22.32
CA TYR A 392 -18.45 11.90 -22.36
C TYR A 392 -19.59 12.22 -23.34
N ALA A 393 -19.68 11.54 -24.49
CA ALA A 393 -20.80 11.67 -25.41
C ALA A 393 -22.13 11.17 -24.81
N SER A 394 -22.10 10.19 -23.91
CA SER A 394 -23.28 9.67 -23.21
C SER A 394 -23.68 10.50 -21.99
N ILE A 395 -22.77 11.28 -21.40
CA ILE A 395 -23.02 12.13 -20.22
C ILE A 395 -23.31 13.58 -20.62
N GLY A 396 -22.71 14.07 -21.71
CA GLY A 396 -22.86 15.43 -22.23
C GLY A 396 -21.73 16.39 -21.84
N HIS A 397 -20.79 15.97 -20.98
CA HIS A 397 -19.60 16.75 -20.62
C HIS A 397 -18.43 15.85 -20.17
N GLU A 398 -17.25 16.46 -20.06
CA GLU A 398 -16.03 15.81 -19.54
C GLU A 398 -16.00 15.77 -18.00
N LEU A 399 -15.41 14.72 -17.43
CA LEU A 399 -15.15 14.60 -15.99
C LEU A 399 -13.98 13.65 -15.73
N ASN A 400 -13.39 13.69 -14.53
CA ASN A 400 -12.41 12.69 -14.13
C ASN A 400 -13.11 11.37 -13.74
N LEU A 401 -13.14 10.41 -14.67
CA LEU A 401 -13.74 9.07 -14.47
C LEU A 401 -13.12 8.25 -13.33
N ASN A 402 -11.88 8.58 -12.95
CA ASN A 402 -11.16 7.97 -11.84
C ASN A 402 -11.47 8.62 -10.48
N SER A 403 -12.15 9.77 -10.46
CA SER A 403 -12.61 10.43 -9.22
C SER A 403 -13.96 9.83 -8.75
N PRO A 404 -13.99 9.06 -7.65
CA PRO A 404 -15.24 8.41 -7.23
C PRO A 404 -16.32 9.40 -6.80
N LYS A 405 -15.92 10.62 -6.38
CA LYS A 405 -16.84 11.71 -6.02
C LYS A 405 -17.51 12.30 -7.27
N GLN A 406 -16.73 12.74 -8.28
CA GLN A 406 -17.30 13.32 -9.50
C GLN A 406 -18.19 12.30 -10.22
N LEU A 407 -17.73 11.06 -10.35
CA LEU A 407 -18.55 10.00 -10.96
C LEU A 407 -19.82 9.72 -10.13
N SER A 408 -19.76 9.77 -8.80
CA SER A 408 -20.96 9.62 -7.96
C SER A 408 -21.94 10.78 -8.11
N GLU A 409 -21.48 11.98 -8.46
CA GLU A 409 -22.32 13.15 -8.66
C GLU A 409 -23.08 13.01 -9.98
N VAL A 410 -22.37 12.73 -11.09
CA VAL A 410 -22.99 12.48 -12.40
C VAL A 410 -23.96 11.28 -12.36
N LEU A 411 -23.55 10.13 -11.81
CA LEU A 411 -24.38 8.93 -11.84
C LEU A 411 -25.69 9.06 -11.05
N TYR A 412 -25.69 9.79 -9.93
CA TYR A 412 -26.82 9.77 -8.99
C TYR A 412 -27.57 11.11 -8.88
N SER A 413 -26.90 12.24 -9.13
CA SER A 413 -27.55 13.56 -9.16
C SER A 413 -28.04 13.94 -10.56
N GLU A 414 -27.26 13.64 -11.60
CA GLU A 414 -27.55 14.10 -12.98
C GLU A 414 -28.30 13.03 -13.78
N LEU A 415 -27.78 11.80 -13.85
CA LEU A 415 -28.43 10.67 -14.51
C LEU A 415 -29.55 10.05 -13.66
N GLY A 416 -29.74 10.49 -12.42
CA GLY A 416 -30.85 10.09 -11.55
C GLY A 416 -30.89 8.59 -11.18
N LEU A 417 -29.77 7.87 -11.29
CA LEU A 417 -29.74 6.43 -10.96
C LEU A 417 -29.98 6.21 -9.47
N THR A 418 -30.55 5.07 -9.10
CA THR A 418 -30.81 4.75 -7.69
C THR A 418 -29.53 4.21 -7.02
N PRO A 419 -28.93 4.89 -6.02
CA PRO A 419 -27.71 4.43 -5.38
C PRO A 419 -27.96 3.23 -4.46
N GLY A 420 -27.28 2.11 -4.72
CA GLY A 420 -27.40 0.89 -3.92
C GLY A 420 -26.81 1.03 -2.50
N ARG A 421 -25.47 1.02 -2.37
CA ARG A 421 -24.78 1.18 -1.07
C ARG A 421 -24.25 2.59 -0.90
N LYS A 422 -24.54 3.24 0.24
CA LYS A 422 -23.96 4.54 0.61
C LYS A 422 -22.66 4.36 1.41
N LYS A 423 -21.58 5.05 1.03
CA LYS A 423 -20.38 5.23 1.87
C LYS A 423 -20.54 6.52 2.70
N LYS A 424 -19.68 6.72 3.71
CA LYS A 424 -19.78 7.87 4.63
C LYS A 424 -19.59 9.26 3.99
N THR A 425 -19.11 9.35 2.75
CA THR A 425 -18.80 10.62 2.07
C THR A 425 -19.51 10.81 0.71
N HIS A 426 -19.91 9.72 0.06
CA HIS A 426 -20.60 9.69 -1.22
C HIS A 426 -21.27 8.31 -1.40
N PRO A 427 -22.34 8.19 -2.22
CA PRO A 427 -22.79 6.90 -2.73
C PRO A 427 -21.64 6.06 -3.32
N SER A 428 -21.70 4.73 -3.21
CA SER A 428 -20.65 3.89 -3.76
C SER A 428 -20.73 3.84 -5.29
N THR A 429 -19.58 3.96 -5.94
CA THR A 429 -19.42 3.67 -7.37
C THR A 429 -18.55 2.42 -7.59
N ASP A 430 -18.41 1.51 -6.62
CA ASP A 430 -17.59 0.30 -6.80
C ASP A 430 -18.13 -0.63 -7.91
N SER A 431 -17.28 -1.52 -8.44
CA SER A 431 -17.63 -2.45 -9.54
C SER A 431 -18.87 -3.28 -9.22
N ASP A 432 -19.03 -3.68 -7.96
CA ASP A 432 -20.20 -4.38 -7.44
C ASP A 432 -21.50 -3.56 -7.56
N THR A 433 -21.44 -2.26 -7.24
CA THR A 433 -22.60 -1.34 -7.32
C THR A 433 -22.90 -0.98 -8.78
N LEU A 434 -21.88 -0.68 -9.58
CA LEU A 434 -22.03 -0.46 -11.02
C LEU A 434 -22.60 -1.70 -11.72
N SER A 435 -22.16 -2.91 -11.37
CA SER A 435 -22.68 -4.15 -11.93
C SER A 435 -24.18 -4.38 -11.65
N SER A 436 -24.73 -3.75 -10.62
CA SER A 436 -26.18 -3.77 -10.33
C SER A 436 -26.98 -2.70 -11.06
N LEU A 437 -26.31 -1.81 -11.79
CA LEU A 437 -26.89 -0.68 -12.55
C LEU A 437 -26.69 -0.81 -14.06
N ILE A 438 -26.14 -1.93 -14.56
CA ILE A 438 -25.88 -2.16 -16.00
C ILE A 438 -27.16 -1.94 -16.82
N ASP A 439 -28.28 -2.53 -16.39
CA ASP A 439 -29.57 -2.42 -17.08
C ASP A 439 -30.23 -1.03 -16.93
N ALA A 440 -29.68 -0.15 -16.09
CA ALA A 440 -30.24 1.17 -15.81
C ALA A 440 -29.71 2.27 -16.73
N HIS A 441 -28.46 2.16 -17.24
CA HIS A 441 -27.93 3.11 -18.21
C HIS A 441 -26.73 2.54 -19.02
N PRO A 442 -26.67 2.72 -20.36
CA PRO A 442 -25.57 2.19 -21.19
C PRO A 442 -24.16 2.62 -20.76
N VAL A 443 -24.03 3.82 -20.19
CA VAL A 443 -22.74 4.34 -19.68
C VAL A 443 -22.10 3.43 -18.61
N ILE A 444 -22.90 2.64 -17.88
CA ILE A 444 -22.43 1.81 -16.79
C ILE A 444 -21.55 0.66 -17.29
N GLU A 445 -21.90 0.07 -18.44
CA GLU A 445 -21.07 -0.96 -19.07
C GLU A 445 -19.73 -0.36 -19.55
N LEU A 446 -19.76 0.80 -20.21
CA LEU A 446 -18.56 1.52 -20.63
C LEU A 446 -17.67 1.90 -19.42
N LEU A 447 -18.25 2.35 -18.30
CA LEU A 447 -17.51 2.67 -17.08
C LEU A 447 -16.86 1.45 -16.43
N LEU A 448 -17.52 0.28 -16.49
CA LEU A 448 -16.92 -0.98 -16.03
C LEU A 448 -15.74 -1.39 -16.90
N GLN A 449 -15.90 -1.33 -18.23
CA GLN A 449 -14.82 -1.60 -19.21
C GLN A 449 -13.64 -0.63 -19.02
N TYR A 450 -13.92 0.69 -18.93
CA TYR A 450 -12.91 1.73 -18.68
C TYR A 450 -12.08 1.41 -17.44
N ARG A 451 -12.72 1.08 -16.33
CA ARG A 451 -12.04 0.86 -15.04
C ARG A 451 -11.25 -0.44 -14.99
N GLU A 452 -11.73 -1.49 -15.66
CA GLU A 452 -10.94 -2.72 -15.84
C GLU A 452 -9.66 -2.41 -16.62
N LEU A 453 -9.80 -1.74 -17.78
CA LEU A 453 -8.70 -1.40 -18.65
C LEU A 453 -7.71 -0.41 -18.00
N PHE A 454 -8.20 0.62 -17.31
CA PHE A 454 -7.40 1.61 -16.60
C PHE A 454 -6.62 0.97 -15.44
N LYS A 455 -7.26 0.07 -14.68
CA LYS A 455 -6.58 -0.70 -13.64
C LYS A 455 -5.47 -1.58 -14.23
N LEU A 456 -5.74 -2.27 -15.33
CA LEU A 456 -4.76 -3.11 -16.02
C LEU A 456 -3.55 -2.29 -16.51
N LYS A 457 -3.79 -1.10 -17.08
CA LYS A 457 -2.71 -0.18 -17.49
C LYS A 457 -1.87 0.28 -16.29
N SER A 458 -2.51 0.94 -15.34
CA SER A 458 -1.84 1.56 -14.18
C SER A 458 -1.14 0.55 -13.25
N THR A 459 -1.71 -0.64 -13.06
CA THR A 459 -1.15 -1.65 -12.13
C THR A 459 -0.03 -2.49 -12.76
N TYR A 460 -0.06 -2.70 -14.07
CA TYR A 460 0.87 -3.63 -14.74
C TYR A 460 1.65 -2.97 -15.87
N ILE A 461 0.96 -2.38 -16.86
CA ILE A 461 1.62 -1.91 -18.09
C ILE A 461 2.52 -0.69 -17.84
N ASP A 462 2.10 0.23 -16.97
CA ASP A 462 2.88 1.42 -16.64
C ASP A 462 3.86 1.16 -15.48
N ALA A 463 3.51 0.26 -14.55
CA ALA A 463 4.32 -0.02 -13.35
C ALA A 463 5.43 -1.06 -13.56
N ILE A 464 5.22 -2.10 -14.37
CA ILE A 464 6.25 -3.12 -14.60
C ILE A 464 7.50 -2.53 -15.28
N PRO A 465 7.42 -1.67 -16.33
CA PRO A 465 8.59 -1.08 -16.97
C PRO A 465 9.53 -0.32 -16.03
N THR A 466 9.00 0.34 -15.00
CA THR A 466 9.83 1.06 -14.01
C THR A 466 10.56 0.12 -13.05
N SER A 467 10.16 -1.14 -12.99
CA SER A 467 10.76 -2.20 -12.17
C SER A 467 11.70 -3.13 -12.97
N ILE A 468 11.94 -2.85 -14.26
CA ILE A 468 12.87 -3.65 -15.08
C ILE A 468 14.28 -3.11 -14.89
N ASN A 469 15.18 -3.95 -14.36
CA ASN A 469 16.60 -3.67 -14.26
C ASN A 469 17.19 -3.34 -15.64
N SER A 470 18.00 -2.28 -15.70
CA SER A 470 18.64 -1.80 -16.93
C SER A 470 19.78 -2.68 -17.43
N GLU A 471 20.40 -3.49 -16.56
CA GLU A 471 21.60 -4.26 -16.89
C GLU A 471 21.28 -5.61 -17.54
N ASP A 472 20.25 -6.32 -17.06
CA ASP A 472 19.89 -7.67 -17.51
C ASP A 472 18.50 -7.77 -18.17
N GLY A 473 17.72 -6.68 -18.15
CA GLY A 473 16.36 -6.64 -18.70
C GLY A 473 15.31 -7.41 -17.89
N ARG A 474 15.61 -7.77 -16.63
CA ARG A 474 14.73 -8.58 -15.78
C ARG A 474 13.99 -7.77 -14.73
N VAL A 475 12.91 -8.35 -14.22
CA VAL A 475 12.17 -7.87 -13.04
C VAL A 475 12.51 -8.79 -11.87
N HIS A 476 13.03 -8.20 -10.79
CA HIS A 476 13.39 -8.89 -9.55
C HIS A 476 12.35 -8.56 -8.48
N THR A 477 11.43 -9.48 -8.21
CA THR A 477 10.47 -9.32 -7.12
C THR A 477 11.06 -9.78 -5.79
N GLU A 478 10.69 -9.09 -4.71
CA GLU A 478 10.98 -9.52 -3.34
C GLU A 478 9.96 -10.58 -2.91
N TRP A 479 10.46 -11.75 -2.47
CA TRP A 479 9.63 -12.83 -1.95
C TRP A 479 9.63 -12.84 -0.42
N HIS A 480 8.44 -12.86 0.19
CA HIS A 480 8.27 -12.94 1.64
C HIS A 480 7.43 -14.17 2.01
N ASP A 481 7.89 -14.96 2.98
CA ASP A 481 7.22 -16.18 3.46
C ASP A 481 6.50 -16.02 4.81
N ASP A 482 6.61 -14.85 5.44
CA ASP A 482 6.09 -14.46 6.76
C ASP A 482 4.88 -13.49 6.69
N VAL A 483 4.77 -12.67 5.63
CA VAL A 483 3.72 -11.64 5.47
C VAL A 483 2.30 -12.24 5.38
N ALA A 484 2.12 -13.31 4.60
CA ALA A 484 0.78 -13.83 4.35
C ALA A 484 0.31 -14.70 5.53
N ARG A 485 -0.73 -14.24 6.25
CA ARG A 485 -1.37 -15.01 7.33
C ARG A 485 -1.87 -16.40 6.92
N THR A 486 -1.90 -16.76 5.64
CA THR A 486 -2.24 -18.12 5.16
C THR A 486 -1.02 -19.03 5.03
N GLY A 487 0.21 -18.57 5.28
CA GLY A 487 1.43 -19.34 5.03
C GLY A 487 1.87 -19.37 3.56
N ARG A 488 1.14 -18.68 2.66
CA ARG A 488 1.55 -18.49 1.26
C ARG A 488 2.79 -17.59 1.16
N LEU A 489 3.56 -17.76 0.08
CA LEU A 489 4.50 -16.72 -0.32
C LEU A 489 3.73 -15.48 -0.76
N SER A 490 4.33 -14.31 -0.57
CA SER A 490 3.88 -13.05 -1.16
C SER A 490 5.02 -12.39 -1.95
N SER A 491 4.66 -11.58 -2.94
CA SER A 491 5.60 -10.91 -3.84
C SER A 491 5.38 -9.40 -3.81
N THR A 492 6.45 -8.62 -3.66
CA THR A 492 6.45 -7.15 -3.70
C THR A 492 7.50 -6.61 -4.67
N SER A 493 7.38 -5.32 -4.98
CA SER A 493 8.42 -4.54 -5.69
C SER A 493 8.92 -5.14 -7.03
N PRO A 494 8.05 -5.55 -7.97
CA PRO A 494 6.59 -5.42 -8.01
C PRO A 494 5.87 -6.75 -7.68
N ASN A 495 4.55 -6.71 -7.47
CA ASN A 495 3.77 -7.93 -7.19
C ASN A 495 3.49 -8.75 -8.48
N LEU A 496 4.25 -9.83 -8.67
CA LEU A 496 4.13 -10.74 -9.82
C LEU A 496 3.11 -11.88 -9.62
N GLN A 497 2.60 -12.07 -8.41
CA GLN A 497 1.53 -13.05 -8.14
C GLN A 497 0.16 -12.61 -8.66
N ASN A 498 -0.08 -11.30 -8.77
CA ASN A 498 -1.36 -10.75 -9.21
C ASN A 498 -1.49 -10.55 -10.74
N ILE A 499 -0.50 -10.98 -11.54
CA ILE A 499 -0.53 -10.84 -13.01
C ILE A 499 -1.77 -11.57 -13.58
N PRO A 500 -2.69 -10.87 -14.26
CA PRO A 500 -3.98 -11.43 -14.66
C PRO A 500 -3.86 -12.68 -15.55
N VAL A 501 -4.69 -13.69 -15.26
CA VAL A 501 -4.76 -14.97 -16.02
C VAL A 501 -5.89 -14.95 -17.06
N LYS A 502 -6.94 -14.17 -16.83
CA LYS A 502 -8.21 -14.23 -17.57
C LYS A 502 -8.40 -13.00 -18.46
N GLY A 503 -9.14 -13.22 -19.56
CA GLY A 503 -9.41 -12.20 -20.58
C GLY A 503 -8.22 -11.99 -21.50
N ASP A 504 -8.51 -11.54 -22.73
CA ASP A 504 -7.52 -11.37 -23.80
C ASP A 504 -6.38 -10.43 -23.37
N TRP A 505 -6.70 -9.40 -22.60
CA TRP A 505 -5.73 -8.48 -22.01
C TRP A 505 -4.78 -9.13 -21.00
N GLY A 506 -5.27 -10.05 -20.16
CA GLY A 506 -4.42 -10.78 -19.22
C GLY A 506 -3.42 -11.68 -19.95
N GLN A 507 -3.87 -12.37 -21.00
CA GLN A 507 -2.98 -13.17 -21.84
C GLN A 507 -1.96 -12.30 -22.58
N LYS A 508 -2.38 -11.17 -23.15
CA LYS A 508 -1.48 -10.18 -23.78
C LYS A 508 -0.40 -9.68 -22.81
N ILE A 509 -0.75 -9.29 -21.58
CA ILE A 509 0.22 -8.86 -20.56
C ILE A 509 1.19 -10.00 -20.22
N ARG A 510 0.71 -11.24 -20.09
CA ARG A 510 1.57 -12.42 -19.85
C ARG A 510 2.55 -12.71 -20.98
N ARG A 511 2.30 -12.28 -22.23
CA ARG A 511 3.26 -12.41 -23.34
C ARG A 511 4.51 -11.57 -23.17
N ALA A 512 4.46 -10.49 -22.37
CA ALA A 512 5.65 -9.69 -22.08
C ALA A 512 6.68 -10.43 -21.23
N PHE A 513 6.28 -11.49 -20.49
CA PHE A 513 7.20 -12.31 -19.71
C PHE A 513 7.69 -13.47 -20.59
N ILE A 514 8.99 -13.49 -20.85
CA ILE A 514 9.60 -14.34 -21.89
C ILE A 514 10.71 -15.23 -21.34
N ALA A 515 11.00 -16.33 -22.03
CA ALA A 515 12.24 -17.07 -21.85
C ALA A 515 13.39 -16.39 -22.61
N PRO A 516 14.65 -16.48 -22.14
CA PRO A 516 15.82 -16.12 -22.93
C PRO A 516 15.95 -16.97 -24.21
N PRO A 517 16.76 -16.54 -25.20
CA PRO A 517 17.08 -17.36 -26.36
C PRO A 517 17.62 -18.76 -25.98
N GLY A 518 17.18 -19.80 -26.69
CA GLY A 518 17.55 -21.20 -26.41
C GLY A 518 16.92 -21.78 -25.14
N HIS A 519 15.97 -21.07 -24.53
CA HIS A 519 15.23 -21.51 -23.36
C HIS A 519 13.72 -21.46 -23.63
N ARG A 520 12.97 -22.15 -22.77
CA ARG A 520 11.51 -22.07 -22.65
C ARG A 520 11.14 -21.79 -21.21
N LEU A 521 9.95 -21.21 -21.04
CA LEU A 521 9.27 -21.23 -19.77
C LEU A 521 8.52 -22.56 -19.64
N LEU A 522 8.62 -23.19 -18.48
CA LEU A 522 7.88 -24.40 -18.09
C LEU A 522 7.12 -24.09 -16.82
N ALA A 523 5.81 -24.36 -16.78
CA ALA A 523 4.97 -24.21 -15.61
C ALA A 523 4.39 -25.55 -15.17
N GLY A 524 4.43 -25.82 -13.86
CA GLY A 524 3.70 -26.89 -13.20
C GLY A 524 2.61 -26.30 -12.31
N ASP A 525 1.36 -26.65 -12.58
CA ASP A 525 0.16 -26.11 -11.92
C ASP A 525 -0.62 -27.25 -11.25
N TYR A 526 -0.90 -27.13 -9.94
CA TYR A 526 -1.65 -28.18 -9.25
C TYR A 526 -3.14 -28.17 -9.64
N ASN A 527 -3.61 -29.27 -10.22
CA ASN A 527 -5.02 -29.45 -10.52
C ASN A 527 -5.83 -29.56 -9.21
N GLN A 528 -6.49 -28.46 -8.81
CA GLN A 528 -7.49 -28.39 -7.73
C GLN A 528 -6.95 -28.74 -6.32
N ILE A 529 -5.73 -28.32 -5.98
CA ILE A 529 -5.07 -28.69 -4.71
C ILE A 529 -5.92 -28.44 -3.46
N GLU A 530 -6.61 -27.30 -3.36
CA GLU A 530 -7.44 -26.98 -2.19
C GLU A 530 -8.59 -27.97 -1.98
N LEU A 531 -9.21 -28.47 -3.06
CA LEU A 531 -10.28 -29.46 -2.98
C LEU A 531 -9.75 -30.85 -2.63
N ARG A 532 -8.53 -31.19 -3.07
CA ARG A 532 -7.82 -32.42 -2.68
C ARG A 532 -7.40 -32.40 -1.20
N VAL A 533 -6.92 -31.25 -0.72
CA VAL A 533 -6.64 -31.00 0.69
C VAL A 533 -7.92 -31.10 1.53
N MET A 534 -9.04 -30.52 1.09
CA MET A 534 -10.34 -30.70 1.77
C MET A 534 -10.78 -32.17 1.79
N ALA A 535 -10.57 -32.94 0.71
CA ALA A 535 -10.84 -34.38 0.69
C ALA A 535 -10.04 -35.13 1.77
N HIS A 536 -8.76 -34.79 1.94
CA HIS A 536 -7.90 -35.35 2.96
C HIS A 536 -8.25 -34.91 4.39
N LEU A 537 -8.60 -33.63 4.60
CA LEU A 537 -8.91 -33.11 5.94
C LEU A 537 -10.30 -33.55 6.44
N SER A 538 -11.29 -33.64 5.55
CA SER A 538 -12.64 -34.12 5.88
C SER A 538 -12.79 -35.63 5.89
N GLN A 539 -11.91 -36.37 5.18
CA GLN A 539 -12.04 -37.80 4.91
C GLN A 539 -13.41 -38.19 4.30
N ASP A 540 -14.04 -37.28 3.53
CA ASP A 540 -15.36 -37.53 2.95
C ASP A 540 -15.31 -38.66 1.88
N PRO A 541 -16.04 -39.78 2.06
CA PRO A 541 -15.93 -40.92 1.16
C PRO A 541 -16.32 -40.61 -0.29
N ALA A 542 -17.27 -39.70 -0.51
CA ALA A 542 -17.68 -39.32 -1.87
C ALA A 542 -16.59 -38.46 -2.52
N LEU A 543 -16.04 -37.48 -1.79
CA LEU A 543 -14.99 -36.59 -2.29
C LEU A 543 -13.67 -37.35 -2.53
N LEU A 544 -13.29 -38.25 -1.62
CA LEU A 544 -12.15 -39.15 -1.78
C LEU A 544 -12.29 -40.04 -3.02
N LYS A 545 -13.50 -40.54 -3.30
CA LYS A 545 -13.78 -41.41 -4.45
C LYS A 545 -13.56 -40.67 -5.78
N ILE A 546 -14.12 -39.47 -5.93
CA ILE A 546 -13.99 -38.63 -7.14
C ILE A 546 -12.51 -38.48 -7.53
N PHE A 547 -11.66 -38.07 -6.59
CA PHE A 547 -10.24 -37.83 -6.87
C PHE A 547 -9.41 -39.09 -7.09
N LYS A 548 -9.78 -40.23 -6.45
CA LYS A 548 -9.13 -41.53 -6.68
C LYS A 548 -9.47 -42.13 -8.04
N GLU A 549 -10.69 -41.88 -8.53
CA GLU A 549 -11.17 -42.35 -9.85
C GLU A 549 -10.83 -41.37 -10.99
N GLY A 550 -10.11 -40.27 -10.71
CA GLY A 550 -9.71 -39.28 -11.72
C GLY A 550 -10.88 -38.47 -12.30
N GLN A 551 -12.04 -38.45 -11.63
CA GLN A 551 -13.23 -37.73 -12.09
C GLN A 551 -13.08 -36.22 -11.88
N ASP A 552 -13.66 -35.44 -12.80
CA ASP A 552 -13.74 -34.00 -12.66
C ASP A 552 -14.84 -33.59 -11.66
N ILE A 553 -14.43 -33.21 -10.45
CA ILE A 553 -15.33 -32.78 -9.37
C ILE A 553 -16.32 -31.69 -9.79
N HIS A 554 -15.99 -30.80 -10.73
CA HIS A 554 -16.92 -29.75 -11.15
C HIS A 554 -18.06 -30.31 -11.99
N THR A 555 -17.77 -31.22 -12.92
CA THR A 555 -18.80 -31.91 -13.72
C THR A 555 -19.62 -32.86 -12.85
N THR A 556 -18.97 -33.59 -11.94
CA THR A 556 -19.66 -34.48 -11.00
C THR A 556 -20.58 -33.71 -10.03
N THR A 557 -20.14 -32.56 -9.48
CA THR A 557 -21.03 -31.70 -8.68
C THR A 557 -22.18 -31.14 -9.53
N ALA A 558 -21.92 -30.72 -10.78
CA ALA A 558 -22.96 -30.20 -11.67
C ALA A 558 -24.06 -31.25 -11.94
N ALA A 559 -23.67 -32.49 -12.23
CA ALA A 559 -24.59 -33.62 -12.42
C ALA A 559 -25.58 -33.77 -11.24
N TRP A 560 -25.10 -33.60 -10.00
CA TRP A 560 -25.92 -33.70 -8.79
C TRP A 560 -26.75 -32.46 -8.51
N ILE A 561 -26.20 -31.25 -8.71
CA ILE A 561 -26.92 -30.00 -8.48
C ILE A 561 -28.09 -29.85 -9.46
N PHE A 562 -27.82 -30.10 -10.76
CA PHE A 562 -28.81 -29.98 -11.84
C PHE A 562 -29.63 -31.25 -12.09
N ASN A 563 -29.30 -32.36 -11.41
CA ASN A 563 -29.95 -33.67 -11.56
C ASN A 563 -29.95 -34.17 -13.04
N LYS A 564 -28.74 -34.26 -13.61
CA LYS A 564 -28.44 -34.67 -15.00
C LYS A 564 -27.34 -35.72 -15.05
N ASN A 565 -27.18 -36.41 -16.17
CA ASN A 565 -26.02 -37.28 -16.38
C ASN A 565 -24.74 -36.44 -16.56
N PRO A 566 -23.56 -36.91 -16.12
CA PRO A 566 -22.30 -36.16 -16.28
C PRO A 566 -21.95 -35.80 -17.74
N GLU A 567 -22.35 -36.63 -18.71
CA GLU A 567 -22.15 -36.36 -20.14
C GLU A 567 -23.05 -35.24 -20.69
N GLU A 568 -24.15 -34.91 -20.02
CA GLU A 568 -25.13 -33.89 -20.41
C GLU A 568 -24.79 -32.49 -19.85
N ILE A 569 -23.75 -32.40 -19.01
CA ILE A 569 -23.37 -31.16 -18.33
C ILE A 569 -22.71 -30.19 -19.30
N THR A 570 -23.35 -29.02 -19.46
CA THR A 570 -22.81 -27.92 -20.25
C THR A 570 -21.62 -27.25 -19.58
N LYS A 571 -20.80 -26.53 -20.36
CA LYS A 571 -19.69 -25.72 -19.84
C LYS A 571 -20.15 -24.68 -18.81
N ASP A 572 -21.37 -24.16 -18.94
CA ASP A 572 -21.97 -23.21 -18.02
C ASP A 572 -22.42 -23.84 -16.70
N GLU A 573 -23.06 -25.01 -16.74
CA GLU A 573 -23.43 -25.76 -15.54
C GLU A 573 -22.19 -26.20 -14.76
N ARG A 574 -21.13 -26.62 -15.46
CA ARG A 574 -19.81 -26.88 -14.87
C ARG A 574 -19.21 -25.63 -14.23
N ARG A 575 -19.36 -24.44 -14.85
CA ARG A 575 -18.92 -23.15 -14.29
C ARG A 575 -19.70 -22.79 -13.03
N VAL A 576 -21.01 -23.01 -13.01
CA VAL A 576 -21.84 -22.84 -11.80
C VAL A 576 -21.37 -23.77 -10.69
N ALA A 577 -21.22 -25.07 -10.97
CA ALA A 577 -20.75 -26.04 -9.99
C ALA A 577 -19.32 -25.77 -9.48
N LYS A 578 -18.44 -25.19 -10.31
CA LYS A 578 -17.14 -24.67 -9.85
C LYS A 578 -17.33 -23.58 -8.81
N THR A 579 -18.18 -22.58 -9.05
CA THR A 579 -18.49 -21.53 -8.07
C THR A 579 -19.13 -22.11 -6.81
N VAL A 580 -19.98 -23.14 -6.90
CA VAL A 580 -20.53 -23.82 -5.71
C VAL A 580 -19.44 -24.56 -4.92
N ASN A 581 -18.59 -25.36 -5.57
CA ASN A 581 -17.50 -26.09 -4.90
C ASN A 581 -16.60 -25.13 -4.08
N PHE A 582 -16.13 -24.05 -4.70
CA PHE A 582 -15.30 -23.05 -4.00
C PHE A 582 -16.11 -22.21 -2.99
N GLY A 583 -17.37 -21.87 -3.29
CA GLY A 583 -18.24 -21.15 -2.37
C GLY A 583 -18.49 -21.93 -1.08
N VAL A 584 -18.84 -23.21 -1.17
CA VAL A 584 -19.08 -24.08 -0.01
C VAL A 584 -17.78 -24.39 0.73
N LEU A 585 -16.66 -24.60 0.01
CA LEU A 585 -15.32 -24.74 0.60
C LEU A 585 -14.99 -23.57 1.54
N TYR A 586 -15.41 -22.35 1.18
CA TYR A 586 -15.15 -21.12 1.92
C TYR A 586 -16.30 -20.61 2.80
N LEU A 587 -17.27 -21.47 3.15
CA LEU A 587 -18.46 -21.12 3.96
C LEU A 587 -19.23 -19.88 3.44
N MET A 588 -19.38 -19.78 2.12
CA MET A 588 -20.21 -18.76 1.49
C MET A 588 -21.68 -18.98 1.86
N SER A 589 -22.36 -17.93 2.34
CA SER A 589 -23.78 -18.00 2.66
C SER A 589 -24.64 -18.15 1.39
N PRO A 590 -25.89 -18.65 1.48
CA PRO A 590 -26.80 -18.70 0.35
C PRO A 590 -26.95 -17.35 -0.37
N TYR A 591 -26.97 -16.24 0.38
CA TYR A 591 -27.00 -14.88 -0.17
C TYR A 591 -25.71 -14.52 -0.92
N GLY A 592 -24.55 -14.90 -0.40
CA GLY A 592 -23.27 -14.72 -1.11
C GLY A 592 -23.21 -15.51 -2.41
N LEU A 593 -23.64 -16.77 -2.38
CA LEU A 593 -23.65 -17.65 -3.54
C LEU A 593 -24.66 -17.20 -4.60
N SER A 594 -25.87 -16.81 -4.18
CA SER A 594 -26.89 -16.17 -5.01
C SER A 594 -26.33 -14.96 -5.77
N ARG A 595 -25.60 -14.07 -5.07
CA ARG A 595 -24.97 -12.90 -5.68
C ARG A 595 -23.88 -13.27 -6.68
N SER A 596 -23.02 -14.24 -6.36
CA SER A 596 -21.94 -14.69 -7.27
C SER A 596 -22.46 -15.42 -8.51
N LEU A 597 -23.61 -16.09 -8.42
CA LEU A 597 -24.24 -16.83 -9.52
C LEU A 597 -25.34 -16.06 -10.26
N LYS A 598 -25.78 -14.91 -9.73
CA LYS A 598 -26.97 -14.16 -10.18
C LYS A 598 -28.26 -15.01 -10.19
N ILE A 599 -28.48 -15.81 -9.14
CA ILE A 599 -29.66 -16.68 -8.97
C ILE A 599 -30.46 -16.33 -7.71
N ASP A 600 -31.69 -16.84 -7.59
CA ASP A 600 -32.53 -16.65 -6.40
C ASP A 600 -31.86 -17.23 -5.12
N PRO A 601 -31.91 -16.54 -3.96
CA PRO A 601 -31.37 -17.02 -2.69
C PRO A 601 -31.85 -18.39 -2.23
N LYS A 602 -33.08 -18.80 -2.58
CA LYS A 602 -33.62 -20.14 -2.27
C LYS A 602 -32.94 -21.21 -3.10
N VAL A 603 -32.75 -20.97 -4.41
CA VAL A 603 -32.02 -21.89 -5.30
C VAL A 603 -30.56 -22.03 -4.85
N ALA A 604 -29.94 -20.93 -4.43
CA ALA A 604 -28.60 -20.96 -3.84
C ALA A 604 -28.55 -21.76 -2.51
N ALA A 605 -29.59 -21.70 -1.67
CA ALA A 605 -29.69 -22.52 -0.48
C ALA A 605 -29.85 -24.01 -0.83
N GLU A 606 -30.74 -24.36 -1.77
CA GLU A 606 -30.91 -25.73 -2.25
C GLU A 606 -29.60 -26.31 -2.82
N PHE A 607 -28.80 -25.51 -3.53
CA PHE A 607 -27.50 -25.96 -4.05
C PHE A 607 -26.51 -26.32 -2.92
N ILE A 608 -26.49 -25.52 -1.85
CA ILE A 608 -25.66 -25.78 -0.66
C ILE A 608 -26.18 -27.02 0.10
N GLU A 609 -27.50 -27.19 0.23
CA GLU A 609 -28.11 -28.36 0.87
C GLU A 609 -27.83 -29.65 0.09
N ARG A 610 -28.01 -29.66 -1.23
CA ARG A 610 -27.67 -30.81 -2.11
C ARG A 610 -26.18 -31.14 -2.03
N TYR A 611 -25.31 -30.13 -1.99
CA TYR A 611 -23.87 -30.33 -1.81
C TYR A 611 -23.56 -31.02 -0.47
N TYR A 612 -24.07 -30.51 0.65
CA TYR A 612 -23.80 -31.11 1.97
C TYR A 612 -24.49 -32.45 2.20
N ALA A 613 -25.64 -32.71 1.58
CA ALA A 613 -26.28 -34.03 1.59
C ALA A 613 -25.38 -35.09 0.93
N ARG A 614 -24.58 -34.68 -0.07
CA ARG A 614 -23.62 -35.55 -0.77
C ARG A 614 -22.26 -35.64 -0.07
N PHE A 615 -21.78 -34.53 0.47
CA PHE A 615 -20.48 -34.38 1.13
C PHE A 615 -20.62 -34.12 2.64
N ALA A 616 -21.32 -35.02 3.33
CA ALA A 616 -21.70 -34.85 4.73
C ALA A 616 -20.48 -34.68 5.68
N LYS A 617 -19.34 -35.32 5.38
CA LYS A 617 -18.12 -35.19 6.19
C LYS A 617 -17.39 -33.87 5.98
N VAL A 618 -17.57 -33.20 4.84
CA VAL A 618 -17.07 -31.83 4.64
C VAL A 618 -17.77 -30.87 5.60
N LYS A 619 -19.09 -30.99 5.76
CA LYS A 619 -19.86 -30.20 6.73
C LYS A 619 -19.41 -30.46 8.16
N GLU A 620 -19.34 -31.73 8.56
CA GLU A 620 -18.90 -32.15 9.90
C GLU A 620 -17.48 -31.63 10.21
N TYR A 621 -16.57 -31.65 9.22
CA TYR A 621 -15.23 -31.08 9.34
C TYR A 621 -15.25 -29.55 9.53
N GLN A 622 -16.01 -28.81 8.72
CA GLN A 622 -16.11 -27.36 8.82
C GLN A 622 -16.71 -26.90 10.16
N GLU A 623 -17.71 -27.62 10.68
CA GLU A 623 -18.29 -27.35 12.01
C GLU A 623 -17.27 -27.62 13.13
N LYS A 624 -16.58 -28.77 13.08
CA LYS A 624 -15.54 -29.16 14.07
C LYS A 624 -14.35 -28.21 14.07
N ILE A 625 -13.85 -27.82 12.90
CA ILE A 625 -12.65 -26.97 12.80
C ILE A 625 -12.96 -25.54 13.28
N LEU A 626 -14.18 -25.05 13.02
CA LEU A 626 -14.63 -23.75 13.53
C LEU A 626 -14.80 -23.77 15.05
N GLN A 627 -15.34 -24.84 15.62
CA GLN A 627 -15.43 -25.00 17.08
C GLN A 627 -14.03 -25.07 17.71
N ARG A 628 -13.13 -25.91 17.18
CA ARG A 628 -11.74 -26.00 17.63
C ARG A 628 -11.04 -24.63 17.60
N ALA A 629 -11.26 -23.83 16.56
CA ALA A 629 -10.69 -22.48 16.46
C ALA A 629 -11.20 -21.52 17.56
N LYS A 630 -12.47 -21.64 17.94
CA LYS A 630 -13.07 -20.86 19.04
C LYS A 630 -12.54 -21.29 20.41
N ASP A 631 -12.36 -22.60 20.60
CA ASP A 631 -11.92 -23.17 21.88
C ASP A 631 -10.44 -22.91 22.16
N GLN A 632 -9.55 -23.12 21.17
CA GLN A 632 -8.10 -23.00 21.35
C GLN A 632 -7.50 -21.67 20.86
N GLY A 633 -8.27 -20.82 20.15
CA GLY A 633 -7.84 -19.50 19.65
C GLY A 633 -6.89 -19.52 18.43
N TYR A 634 -6.43 -20.70 17.99
CA TYR A 634 -5.59 -20.90 16.82
C TYR A 634 -6.04 -22.12 15.99
N LEU A 635 -5.43 -22.32 14.81
CA LEU A 635 -5.52 -23.56 14.03
C LEU A 635 -4.13 -23.92 13.46
N GLU A 636 -4.02 -25.13 12.93
CA GLU A 636 -2.81 -25.71 12.34
C GLU A 636 -3.07 -26.19 10.91
N THR A 637 -2.05 -26.16 10.06
CA THR A 637 -2.01 -26.86 8.76
C THR A 637 -1.59 -28.33 8.92
N ILE A 638 -1.56 -29.11 7.82
CA ILE A 638 -1.06 -30.50 7.82
C ILE A 638 0.40 -30.64 8.25
N THR A 639 1.22 -29.57 8.16
CA THR A 639 2.62 -29.58 8.63
C THR A 639 2.78 -29.04 10.05
N GLY A 640 1.71 -28.52 10.66
CA GLY A 640 1.73 -27.91 12.00
C GLY A 640 1.95 -26.40 12.03
N PHE A 641 1.93 -25.69 10.89
CA PHE A 641 2.02 -24.22 10.88
C PHE A 641 0.81 -23.61 11.62
N LYS A 642 1.07 -22.91 12.73
CA LYS A 642 0.04 -22.36 13.63
C LYS A 642 -0.37 -20.94 13.24
N ARG A 643 -1.68 -20.66 13.24
CA ARG A 643 -2.24 -19.30 13.09
C ARG A 643 -3.28 -19.01 14.17
N TYR A 644 -3.14 -17.86 14.83
CA TYR A 644 -4.11 -17.33 15.79
C TYR A 644 -5.24 -16.52 15.10
N PHE A 645 -6.44 -16.54 15.68
CA PHE A 645 -7.64 -15.84 15.17
C PHE A 645 -8.29 -14.96 16.25
N LEU A 646 -7.63 -13.85 16.58
CA LEU A 646 -8.14 -12.88 17.56
C LEU A 646 -9.53 -12.33 17.19
N GLU A 647 -9.85 -12.31 15.90
CA GLU A 647 -11.15 -11.87 15.40
C GLU A 647 -12.33 -12.69 15.96
N LEU A 648 -12.12 -13.97 16.31
CA LEU A 648 -13.16 -14.85 16.88
C LEU A 648 -13.64 -14.38 18.26
N GLN A 649 -12.78 -13.70 19.02
CA GLN A 649 -13.09 -13.16 20.35
C GLN A 649 -13.83 -11.81 20.29
N SER A 650 -13.97 -11.21 19.10
CA SER A 650 -14.60 -9.89 18.97
C SER A 650 -16.10 -9.94 19.30
N ALA A 651 -16.56 -9.00 20.13
CA ALA A 651 -17.99 -8.77 20.35
C ALA A 651 -18.71 -8.35 19.05
N ASN A 652 -18.01 -7.65 18.14
CA ASN A 652 -18.57 -7.20 16.87
C ASN A 652 -18.84 -8.38 15.93
N TYR A 653 -20.12 -8.58 15.59
CA TYR A 653 -20.57 -9.68 14.73
C TYR A 653 -19.87 -9.73 13.36
N MET A 654 -19.61 -8.58 12.73
CA MET A 654 -18.95 -8.54 11.40
C MET A 654 -17.48 -8.98 11.49
N VAL A 655 -16.77 -8.53 12.54
CA VAL A 655 -15.37 -8.93 12.80
C VAL A 655 -15.32 -10.43 13.11
N ARG A 656 -16.17 -10.89 14.04
CA ARG A 656 -16.26 -12.31 14.41
C ARG A 656 -16.59 -13.19 13.22
N SER A 657 -17.62 -12.87 12.45
CA SER A 657 -18.00 -13.60 11.23
C SER A 657 -16.88 -13.61 10.17
N SER A 658 -16.05 -12.57 10.11
CA SER A 658 -14.84 -12.57 9.26
C SER A 658 -13.76 -13.51 9.81
N GLY A 659 -13.57 -13.53 11.13
CA GLY A 659 -12.73 -14.53 11.81
C GLY A 659 -13.17 -15.96 11.54
N GLU A 660 -14.48 -16.24 11.60
CA GLU A 660 -15.06 -17.58 11.35
C GLU A 660 -14.75 -18.08 9.93
N ARG A 661 -14.93 -17.21 8.91
CA ARG A 661 -14.53 -17.53 7.52
C ARG A 661 -13.03 -17.75 7.38
N MET A 662 -12.20 -16.90 7.99
CA MET A 662 -10.74 -17.06 7.94
C MET A 662 -10.29 -18.37 8.61
N ALA A 663 -10.91 -18.75 9.73
CA ALA A 663 -10.62 -19.97 10.46
C ALA A 663 -10.98 -21.22 9.63
N SER A 664 -12.17 -21.27 9.04
CA SER A 664 -12.55 -22.41 8.19
C SER A 664 -11.66 -22.58 6.96
N ASN A 665 -11.16 -21.48 6.38
CA ASN A 665 -10.39 -21.53 5.13
C ASN A 665 -8.90 -21.85 5.36
N PHE A 666 -8.35 -21.45 6.50
CA PHE A 666 -6.92 -21.50 6.76
C PHE A 666 -6.30 -22.91 6.68
N PRO A 667 -6.86 -23.96 7.30
CA PRO A 667 -6.27 -25.30 7.22
C PRO A 667 -6.19 -25.83 5.78
N VAL A 668 -7.12 -25.46 4.91
CA VAL A 668 -7.09 -25.84 3.50
C VAL A 668 -6.03 -25.03 2.73
N GLN A 669 -6.12 -23.70 2.81
CA GLN A 669 -5.27 -22.82 2.01
C GLN A 669 -3.80 -22.81 2.46
N GLY A 670 -3.56 -22.96 3.77
CA GLY A 670 -2.22 -23.07 4.33
C GLY A 670 -1.59 -24.42 4.08
N SER A 671 -2.35 -25.52 4.20
CA SER A 671 -1.81 -26.84 3.82
C SER A 671 -1.48 -26.91 2.32
N ALA A 672 -2.25 -26.26 1.44
CA ALA A 672 -1.88 -26.12 0.03
C ALA A 672 -0.58 -25.29 -0.15
N ALA A 673 -0.38 -24.25 0.65
CA ALA A 673 0.86 -23.46 0.66
C ALA A 673 2.07 -24.26 1.16
N ASP A 674 1.90 -25.11 2.17
CA ASP A 674 2.94 -25.99 2.68
C ASP A 674 3.36 -27.02 1.63
N ILE A 675 2.40 -27.63 0.92
CA ILE A 675 2.66 -28.62 -0.14
C ILE A 675 3.50 -28.01 -1.26
N ILE A 676 3.15 -26.82 -1.75
CA ILE A 676 3.93 -26.16 -2.82
C ILE A 676 5.32 -25.70 -2.32
N LYS A 677 5.44 -25.22 -1.07
CA LYS A 677 6.75 -24.94 -0.45
C LYS A 677 7.63 -26.20 -0.35
N GLN A 678 7.05 -27.35 0.01
CA GLN A 678 7.77 -28.63 0.05
C GLN A 678 8.17 -29.09 -1.36
N ALA A 679 7.31 -28.91 -2.37
CA ALA A 679 7.64 -29.18 -3.76
C ALA A 679 8.83 -28.32 -4.24
N MET A 680 8.86 -27.03 -3.88
CA MET A 680 9.99 -26.15 -4.21
C MET A 680 11.31 -26.69 -3.63
N VAL A 681 11.31 -27.10 -2.35
CA VAL A 681 12.48 -27.69 -1.67
C VAL A 681 12.92 -29.00 -2.33
N ASN A 682 11.98 -29.87 -2.71
CA ASN A 682 12.28 -31.14 -3.38
C ASN A 682 12.90 -30.90 -4.76
N ILE A 683 12.28 -30.06 -5.58
CA ILE A 683 12.77 -29.72 -6.92
C ILE A 683 14.15 -29.07 -6.84
N HIS A 684 14.40 -28.15 -5.90
CA HIS A 684 15.71 -27.51 -5.76
C HIS A 684 16.84 -28.49 -5.45
N LYS A 685 16.59 -29.41 -4.52
CA LYS A 685 17.51 -30.50 -4.20
C LYS A 685 17.78 -31.39 -5.41
N ARG A 686 16.75 -31.61 -6.25
CA ARG A 686 16.86 -32.43 -7.44
C ARG A 686 17.63 -31.74 -8.57
N LEU A 687 17.38 -30.46 -8.84
CA LEU A 687 18.17 -29.62 -9.75
C LEU A 687 19.66 -29.66 -9.38
N LYS A 688 20.00 -29.39 -8.11
CA LYS A 688 21.38 -29.46 -7.60
C LYS A 688 22.01 -30.85 -7.76
N LYS A 689 21.27 -31.92 -7.43
CA LYS A 689 21.74 -33.31 -7.52
C LYS A 689 22.03 -33.75 -8.96
N GLU A 690 21.17 -33.38 -9.89
CA GLU A 690 21.29 -33.75 -11.32
C GLU A 690 22.14 -32.75 -12.11
N LYS A 691 22.59 -31.66 -11.48
CA LYS A 691 23.41 -30.58 -12.07
C LYS A 691 22.74 -29.89 -13.25
N LEU A 692 21.41 -29.79 -13.21
CA LEU A 692 20.61 -29.06 -14.18
C LEU A 692 20.80 -27.55 -13.97
N VAL A 693 20.92 -26.79 -15.06
CA VAL A 693 21.10 -25.32 -14.99
C VAL A 693 19.78 -24.55 -15.03
N SER A 694 18.67 -25.24 -15.30
CA SER A 694 17.30 -24.72 -15.19
C SER A 694 17.02 -24.06 -13.84
N LYS A 695 16.26 -22.96 -13.86
CA LYS A 695 16.00 -22.12 -12.68
C LYS A 695 14.51 -22.03 -12.38
N MET A 696 14.16 -22.09 -11.11
CA MET A 696 12.84 -21.64 -10.65
C MET A 696 12.81 -20.11 -10.66
N ILE A 697 11.77 -19.51 -11.22
CA ILE A 697 11.68 -18.05 -11.41
C ILE A 697 10.45 -17.41 -10.76
N LEU A 698 9.30 -18.11 -10.69
CA LEU A 698 8.09 -17.61 -10.05
C LEU A 698 7.34 -18.70 -9.26
N GLN A 699 6.69 -18.27 -8.19
CA GLN A 699 5.60 -18.98 -7.53
C GLN A 699 4.33 -18.14 -7.60
N VAL A 700 3.27 -18.66 -8.21
CA VAL A 700 2.01 -17.93 -8.47
C VAL A 700 0.83 -18.78 -8.05
N HIS A 701 0.33 -18.54 -6.83
CA HIS A 701 -0.75 -19.30 -6.19
C HIS A 701 -0.41 -20.79 -6.00
N ASP A 702 -0.80 -21.65 -6.93
CA ASP A 702 -0.57 -23.09 -7.02
C ASP A 702 0.26 -23.51 -8.27
N GLU A 703 0.77 -22.53 -9.03
CA GLU A 703 1.68 -22.67 -10.16
C GLU A 703 3.15 -22.37 -9.76
N LEU A 704 4.08 -23.22 -10.20
CA LEU A 704 5.54 -22.96 -10.19
C LEU A 704 6.02 -22.76 -11.63
N VAL A 705 6.79 -21.70 -11.89
CA VAL A 705 7.33 -21.37 -13.22
C VAL A 705 8.85 -21.44 -13.21
N PHE A 706 9.40 -22.02 -14.29
CA PHE A 706 10.82 -22.29 -14.49
C PHE A 706 11.32 -21.73 -15.82
N GLU A 707 12.57 -21.30 -15.84
CA GLU A 707 13.36 -20.98 -17.03
C GLU A 707 14.24 -22.20 -17.35
N VAL A 708 14.05 -22.80 -18.53
CA VAL A 708 14.54 -24.15 -18.86
C VAL A 708 15.25 -24.13 -20.21
N PRO A 709 16.54 -24.49 -20.32
CA PRO A 709 17.19 -24.66 -21.62
C PRO A 709 16.46 -25.72 -22.46
N ASP A 710 16.37 -25.51 -23.79
CA ASP A 710 15.71 -26.47 -24.70
C ASP A 710 16.26 -27.92 -24.54
N SER A 711 17.54 -28.06 -24.18
CA SER A 711 18.21 -29.34 -23.92
C SER A 711 17.77 -30.05 -22.63
N GLU A 712 17.29 -29.32 -21.62
CA GLU A 712 16.90 -29.90 -20.31
C GLU A 712 15.40 -30.21 -20.23
N LEU A 713 14.57 -29.63 -21.12
CA LEU A 713 13.10 -29.71 -21.05
C LEU A 713 12.55 -31.14 -20.91
N GLN A 714 13.08 -32.10 -21.68
CA GLN A 714 12.62 -33.50 -21.67
C GLN A 714 12.96 -34.23 -20.36
N ILE A 715 13.95 -33.76 -19.62
CA ILE A 715 14.38 -34.32 -18.33
C ILE A 715 13.64 -33.59 -17.19
N LEU A 716 13.55 -32.27 -17.27
CA LEU A 716 12.98 -31.46 -16.19
C LEU A 716 11.44 -31.56 -16.11
N ALA A 717 10.75 -31.68 -17.24
CA ALA A 717 9.29 -31.81 -17.25
C ALA A 717 8.76 -33.00 -16.40
N PRO A 718 9.21 -34.26 -16.60
CA PRO A 718 8.79 -35.37 -15.74
C PRO A 718 9.27 -35.20 -14.29
N LEU A 719 10.47 -34.64 -14.06
CA LEU A 719 11.02 -34.37 -12.73
C LEU A 719 10.13 -33.41 -11.92
N ILE A 720 9.75 -32.26 -12.49
CA ILE A 720 8.87 -31.29 -11.81
C ILE A 720 7.53 -31.94 -11.48
N LYS A 721 6.94 -32.67 -12.43
CA LYS A 721 5.67 -33.37 -12.21
C LYS A 721 5.78 -34.39 -11.08
N GLU A 722 6.84 -35.20 -11.06
CA GLU A 722 7.10 -36.18 -10.01
C GLU A 722 7.26 -35.53 -8.64
N GLU A 723 8.18 -34.57 -8.49
CA GLU A 723 8.51 -33.95 -7.21
C GLU A 723 7.35 -33.10 -6.65
N MET A 724 6.50 -32.51 -7.51
CA MET A 724 5.25 -31.86 -7.09
C MET A 724 4.16 -32.86 -6.70
N GLU A 725 3.92 -33.93 -7.47
CA GLU A 725 2.89 -34.93 -7.16
C GLU A 725 3.24 -35.78 -5.93
N GLN A 726 4.54 -35.94 -5.63
CA GLN A 726 5.06 -36.62 -4.43
C GLN A 726 5.32 -35.68 -3.24
N ALA A 727 5.18 -34.36 -3.39
CA ALA A 727 5.53 -33.37 -2.36
C ALA A 727 4.89 -33.62 -0.98
N PHE A 728 3.68 -34.19 -0.94
CA PHE A 728 3.04 -34.62 0.30
C PHE A 728 2.08 -35.79 0.09
N LYS A 729 2.09 -36.75 1.02
CA LYS A 729 1.23 -37.95 0.96
C LYS A 729 -0.17 -37.68 1.51
N LEU A 730 -1.07 -37.21 0.65
CA LEU A 730 -2.50 -37.07 0.96
C LEU A 730 -3.27 -38.40 0.81
N SER A 731 -4.55 -38.41 1.24
CA SER A 731 -5.47 -39.54 1.07
C SER A 731 -6.04 -39.69 -0.35
N VAL A 732 -5.69 -38.74 -1.24
CA VAL A 732 -6.01 -38.68 -2.67
C VAL A 732 -4.72 -38.31 -3.42
N PRO A 733 -4.56 -38.71 -4.69
CA PRO A 733 -3.38 -38.29 -5.46
C PRO A 733 -3.37 -36.76 -5.62
N LEU A 734 -2.19 -36.15 -5.51
CA LEU A 734 -1.93 -34.84 -6.11
C LEU A 734 -1.79 -35.04 -7.63
N VAL A 735 -2.20 -34.05 -8.42
CA VAL A 735 -2.12 -34.09 -9.89
C VAL A 735 -1.65 -32.72 -10.38
N VAL A 736 -0.68 -32.73 -11.28
CA VAL A 736 -0.03 -31.53 -11.84
C VAL A 736 -0.17 -31.50 -13.35
N GLU A 737 -0.62 -30.35 -13.85
CA GLU A 737 -0.67 -30.02 -15.27
C GLU A 737 0.60 -29.26 -15.67
N LEU A 738 1.30 -29.74 -16.69
CA LEU A 738 2.50 -29.10 -17.23
C LEU A 738 2.16 -28.30 -18.49
N LYS A 739 2.65 -27.06 -18.55
CA LYS A 739 2.53 -26.18 -19.72
C LYS A 739 3.90 -25.61 -20.08
N GLN A 740 4.20 -25.44 -21.35
CA GLN A 740 5.45 -24.84 -21.83
C GLN A 740 5.22 -23.81 -22.94
N GLY A 741 6.11 -22.83 -23.06
CA GLY A 741 6.07 -21.80 -24.09
C GLY A 741 7.32 -20.93 -24.11
N THR A 742 7.49 -20.11 -25.14
CA THR A 742 8.52 -19.06 -25.19
C THR A 742 8.13 -17.81 -24.40
N THR A 743 6.82 -17.62 -24.17
CA THR A 743 6.23 -16.58 -23.32
C THR A 743 5.30 -17.22 -22.29
N TRP A 744 5.05 -16.54 -21.17
CA TRP A 744 4.09 -17.03 -20.16
C TRP A 744 2.64 -16.97 -20.67
N GLY A 745 2.35 -16.06 -21.60
CA GLY A 745 1.03 -15.91 -22.23
C GLY A 745 0.70 -16.96 -23.30
N ASP A 746 1.71 -17.56 -23.93
CA ASP A 746 1.56 -18.56 -25.00
C ASP A 746 1.86 -19.99 -24.54
N MET A 747 1.94 -20.21 -23.22
CA MET A 747 2.11 -21.55 -22.65
C MET A 747 0.97 -22.50 -23.05
N SER A 748 1.35 -23.65 -23.59
CA SER A 748 0.43 -24.72 -23.99
C SER A 748 0.81 -26.03 -23.32
N GLY A 749 -0.15 -26.95 -23.19
CA GLY A 749 0.09 -28.25 -22.55
C GLY A 749 1.21 -29.03 -23.22
N MET A 750 2.01 -29.74 -22.43
CA MET A 750 3.04 -30.65 -22.95
C MET A 750 2.43 -31.62 -24.00
N PRO A 751 3.06 -31.80 -25.18
CA PRO A 751 2.62 -32.84 -26.11
C PRO A 751 2.72 -34.20 -25.41
N LYS A 752 1.71 -35.05 -25.60
CA LYS A 752 1.74 -36.42 -25.09
C LYS A 752 2.89 -37.17 -25.76
N SER A 753 3.83 -37.64 -24.95
CA SER A 753 4.89 -38.60 -25.32
C SER A 753 4.31 -39.93 -25.76
#